data_AF-A0A0N8Q4H9-F1
#
_entry.id   AF-A0A0N8Q4H9-F1
#
_cell.length_a   1.000
_cell.length_b   1.000
_cell.length_c   1.000
_cell.angle_alpha   90.00
_cell.angle_beta   90.00
_cell.angle_gamma   90.00
#
_symmetry.space_group_name_H-M   'P 1'
#
loop_
_entity.id
_entity.type
_entity.pdbx_description
1 polymer ?
#
loop_
_entity_poly.entity_id
_entity_poly.type
_entity_poly.pdbx_seq_one_letter_code
_entity_poly.pdbx_strand_id
1 'polypeptide(L)'
;MKLTKLALVLATLSYGQSAFAASAPISQNQPKVHHHGVESKRMDNAPTAVTTQQSTHTFDHAHKLIHTLKSQSMQQAAAATCDLNVLATSDSTQLISEIKSQGTTCVNELFGATSDIQSAVYDSNNMYAVANHVKSLSDSYQGGGDTDIEALFLYLRAGYYVEFYNDQVTFASWVKPAVKNAIDAFVNNSHFYDDNDAHGKTLSEVLITMDSSEQQDVYLPVVVEWLNRWNASYAGKWNMRSAVNGVFTILFRGQWNTEFKNKVGSANDLVSALAKFTTSTYMIDSDAEFMIANAARELGRLKQYPGTIQTAVDAALNRIFSDYQMYGYGDSVWLGAADTAGYHGSCDTYNICGFEEQLESQVLSQTYTCSSTIKIRSQNMTSAQHQAACSKMGYEETYFHVQLQTNNTPVADDVNSQLQVNIFDSSDDYGKYAGVIFGINTNNGGMYLEGNPSTPGNIPNFVAYEASYANADHFVWNLEHEYVHYLDGRFDLYGGFNAPTEAIVWWSEGVAEYIANENDNPAAIDTIKDGSTYSLGTVFETTYDGFDQDRIYRWGYLAVRFMFENHRDELNQMLASTRSGDWAGYKSRINTWATNYDAEFTQWTQALANGDTNPPQNKAPVAVINGPYSGEVGELISFTSNGSYDEESSIASYSWDFGDGTTSSEANPSHSYATAADYAVTLTVTDAEGASASVSTTATVTGTQPPVGNELQNGVAQQVTGNTGDEKRFVVNVPANASDLEITLNGGSGDGDLYVKFGDAPTMESYDCRPYVGGNSERCTIAEPQAGTYHVMVYGYANFDTQLKANYTVQSGGGFNVPNACATEGPSGGGRLYDGDVMCLAEQEPIWLSIADVSSATSVAITTSNGSGDINLEYRNGGWPSAGSVDASSQNVGNGECIYITNQSEYWGYVKVSGTASGASIVVDFNTPGCR
;
A
#
# COMPACT_ATOMS: atom_id res chain seq x y z
N MET A 1 -39.19 26.63 -0.29
CA MET A 1 -38.71 27.99 -0.63
C MET A 1 -37.59 27.81 -1.65
N LYS A 2 -37.72 28.27 -2.90
CA LYS A 2 -36.68 28.07 -3.95
C LYS A 2 -35.43 28.87 -3.58
N LEU A 3 -34.49 28.23 -2.89
CA LEU A 3 -33.17 28.77 -2.63
C LEU A 3 -32.41 28.79 -3.96
N THR A 4 -31.85 29.95 -4.27
CA THR A 4 -31.03 30.21 -5.46
C THR A 4 -29.90 29.20 -5.56
N LYS A 5 -29.90 28.48 -6.68
CA LYS A 5 -28.87 27.57 -7.16
C LYS A 5 -27.49 28.25 -7.10
N LEU A 6 -26.63 27.79 -6.20
CA LEU A 6 -25.18 27.60 -6.44
C LEU A 6 -24.59 26.88 -5.21
N ALA A 7 -23.84 25.80 -5.48
CA ALA A 7 -23.03 24.98 -4.55
C ALA A 7 -23.79 23.99 -3.64
N LEU A 8 -23.85 22.70 -4.00
CA LEU A 8 -22.89 21.64 -3.66
C LEU A 8 -23.50 20.29 -4.10
N VAL A 9 -22.74 19.53 -4.89
CA VAL A 9 -23.07 18.16 -5.34
C VAL A 9 -22.34 17.19 -4.42
N LEU A 10 -23.00 16.07 -4.06
CA LEU A 10 -22.54 14.81 -3.43
C LEU A 10 -23.26 14.48 -2.12
N ALA A 11 -24.29 13.63 -2.23
CA ALA A 11 -24.68 12.66 -1.20
C ALA A 11 -25.64 11.64 -1.83
N THR A 12 -25.12 10.49 -2.28
CA THR A 12 -25.94 9.31 -2.55
C THR A 12 -25.38 8.11 -1.80
N LEU A 13 -26.28 7.45 -1.06
CA LEU A 13 -26.21 6.13 -0.43
C LEU A 13 -25.18 5.95 0.70
N SER A 14 -25.58 6.33 1.92
CA SER A 14 -25.09 5.71 3.16
C SER A 14 -26.29 5.38 4.05
N TYR A 15 -26.74 4.13 4.00
CA TYR A 15 -27.51 3.57 5.12
C TYR A 15 -26.51 3.28 6.24
N GLY A 16 -26.60 4.03 7.33
CA GLY A 16 -25.67 3.98 8.46
C GLY A 16 -25.03 5.34 8.64
N GLN A 17 -25.74 6.28 9.27
CA GLN A 17 -25.16 7.56 9.65
C GLN A 17 -25.40 7.83 11.14
N SER A 18 -24.31 7.77 11.90
CA SER A 18 -24.03 8.75 12.94
C SER A 18 -23.82 10.08 12.20
N ALA A 19 -24.69 11.06 12.44
CA ALA A 19 -24.57 12.38 11.80
C ALA A 19 -23.40 13.14 12.43
N PHE A 20 -22.23 13.13 11.77
CA PHE A 20 -21.22 14.15 12.00
C PHE A 20 -21.76 15.51 11.53
N ALA A 21 -21.43 16.58 12.26
CA ALA A 21 -21.83 17.93 11.87
C ALA A 21 -21.22 18.30 10.51
N ALA A 22 -22.03 18.33 9.45
CA ALA A 22 -21.64 19.01 8.22
C ALA A 22 -21.47 20.51 8.54
N SER A 23 -20.23 20.99 8.58
CA SER A 23 -19.89 22.40 8.75
C SER A 23 -20.42 23.25 7.59
N ALA A 24 -20.68 24.54 7.84
CA ALA A 24 -20.96 25.51 6.77
C ALA A 24 -19.81 25.51 5.73
N PRO A 25 -20.06 25.80 4.44
CA PRO A 25 -19.00 25.90 3.44
C PRO A 25 -18.02 27.00 3.84
N ILE A 26 -16.88 26.59 4.37
CA ILE A 26 -15.69 27.43 4.53
C ILE A 26 -15.11 27.59 3.12
N SER A 27 -14.60 28.79 2.80
CA SER A 27 -13.71 28.99 1.64
C SER A 27 -12.55 27.99 1.75
N GLN A 28 -12.59 26.90 0.96
CA GLN A 28 -11.64 25.81 1.03
C GLN A 28 -10.22 26.30 0.66
N ASN A 29 -9.38 26.36 1.69
CA ASN A 29 -7.95 26.03 1.60
C ASN A 29 -7.72 24.89 2.61
N GLN A 30 -8.44 23.78 2.42
CA GLN A 30 -8.24 22.53 3.16
C GLN A 30 -7.84 21.47 2.11
N PRO A 31 -6.77 20.69 2.33
CA PRO A 31 -6.37 19.63 1.43
C PRO A 31 -7.53 18.65 1.24
N LYS A 32 -7.79 18.22 0.00
CA LYS A 32 -8.71 17.12 -0.25
C LYS A 32 -8.12 15.86 0.37
N VAL A 33 -8.91 15.15 1.17
CA VAL A 33 -8.50 13.92 1.86
C VAL A 33 -9.46 12.82 1.43
N HIS A 34 -8.93 11.65 1.06
CA HIS A 34 -9.67 10.53 0.48
C HIS A 34 -9.73 9.31 1.41
N HIS A 35 -10.57 8.33 1.07
CA HIS A 35 -11.09 7.31 2.00
C HIS A 35 -10.94 5.92 1.38
N HIS A 36 -10.23 5.00 2.03
CA HIS A 36 -9.98 3.64 1.53
C HIS A 36 -10.97 2.62 2.13
N GLY A 37 -11.26 1.50 1.48
CA GLY A 37 -12.44 0.64 1.77
C GLY A 37 -12.69 0.24 3.25
N VAL A 38 -13.97 0.01 3.60
CA VAL A 38 -14.42 -0.40 4.96
C VAL A 38 -14.39 -1.93 5.10
N GLU A 39 -14.04 -2.42 6.29
CA GLU A 39 -14.07 -3.86 6.61
C GLU A 39 -15.47 -4.47 6.33
N SER A 40 -15.53 -5.53 5.52
CA SER A 40 -16.78 -5.99 4.91
C SER A 40 -17.70 -6.76 5.87
N LYS A 41 -18.74 -6.08 6.36
CA LYS A 41 -20.05 -6.67 6.70
C LYS A 41 -21.20 -5.88 6.08
N ARG A 42 -21.17 -5.67 4.76
CA ARG A 42 -22.35 -5.29 3.98
C ARG A 42 -22.27 -5.82 2.55
N MET A 43 -23.42 -6.15 1.98
CA MET A 43 -23.55 -6.58 0.59
C MET A 43 -23.22 -5.39 -0.33
N ASP A 44 -22.09 -5.47 -1.01
CA ASP A 44 -21.71 -4.53 -2.06
C ASP A 44 -22.60 -4.73 -3.29
N ASN A 45 -23.54 -3.80 -3.50
CA ASN A 45 -24.20 -3.61 -4.79
C ASN A 45 -23.54 -2.42 -5.50
N ALA A 46 -22.24 -2.51 -5.77
CA ALA A 46 -21.53 -1.53 -6.59
C ALA A 46 -21.89 -1.71 -8.07
N PRO A 47 -21.96 -0.64 -8.89
CA PRO A 47 -22.15 -0.74 -10.33
C PRO A 47 -20.94 -1.46 -10.96
N THR A 48 -21.19 -2.58 -11.63
CA THR A 48 -20.21 -3.26 -12.49
C THR A 48 -19.98 -2.47 -13.79
N ALA A 49 -18.77 -2.58 -14.34
CA ALA A 49 -18.33 -1.93 -15.58
C ALA A 49 -19.32 -2.12 -16.75
N VAL A 50 -19.37 -1.13 -17.65
CA VAL A 50 -20.33 -1.09 -18.76
C VAL A 50 -20.01 -2.15 -19.81
N THR A 51 -20.91 -3.13 -19.96
CA THR A 51 -20.80 -4.17 -20.99
C THR A 51 -21.07 -3.58 -22.39
N THR A 52 -20.06 -3.56 -23.27
CA THR A 52 -20.28 -3.44 -24.72
C THR A 52 -20.27 -4.82 -25.36
N GLN A 53 -21.41 -5.51 -25.41
CA GLN A 53 -21.65 -6.46 -26.51
C GLN A 53 -23.12 -6.78 -26.78
N GLN A 54 -23.38 -7.00 -28.07
CA GLN A 54 -24.67 -7.21 -28.73
C GLN A 54 -25.41 -8.46 -28.21
N SER A 55 -26.74 -8.36 -28.20
CA SER A 55 -27.65 -9.42 -27.82
C SER A 55 -27.44 -10.72 -28.62
N THR A 56 -27.19 -11.83 -27.92
CA THR A 56 -27.79 -13.13 -28.26
C THR A 56 -28.00 -13.96 -27.00
N HIS A 57 -29.26 -14.22 -26.68
CA HIS A 57 -29.68 -15.17 -25.64
C HIS A 57 -29.12 -16.59 -25.89
N THR A 58 -28.75 -17.31 -24.83
CA THR A 58 -29.31 -18.63 -24.50
C THR A 58 -28.90 -19.05 -23.07
N PHE A 59 -29.90 -19.45 -22.28
CA PHE A 59 -29.74 -20.18 -21.01
C PHE A 59 -29.40 -21.64 -21.31
N ASP A 60 -28.48 -22.27 -20.56
CA ASP A 60 -28.80 -23.52 -19.86
C ASP A 60 -27.77 -23.98 -18.80
N HIS A 61 -28.34 -24.45 -17.70
CA HIS A 61 -27.91 -25.37 -16.62
C HIS A 61 -26.45 -25.86 -16.43
N ALA A 62 -25.95 -26.27 -15.25
CA ALA A 62 -26.34 -26.22 -13.83
C ALA A 62 -25.38 -27.16 -13.03
N HIS A 63 -25.53 -27.18 -11.68
CA HIS A 63 -25.19 -28.24 -10.71
C HIS A 63 -23.78 -28.28 -10.10
N LYS A 64 -23.53 -28.63 -8.82
CA LYS A 64 -24.30 -28.87 -7.56
C LYS A 64 -23.29 -29.40 -6.52
N LEU A 65 -23.54 -29.18 -5.22
CA LEU A 65 -23.53 -30.14 -4.07
C LEU A 65 -23.46 -29.31 -2.77
N ILE A 66 -24.52 -28.89 -2.06
CA ILE A 66 -25.67 -29.51 -1.34
C ILE A 66 -25.33 -30.42 -0.13
N HIS A 67 -26.00 -30.07 1.00
CA HIS A 67 -26.73 -30.90 2.01
C HIS A 67 -26.13 -30.87 3.43
N THR A 68 -26.84 -30.64 4.55
CA THR A 68 -28.25 -30.89 4.95
C THR A 68 -28.51 -30.16 6.30
N LEU A 69 -29.65 -29.52 6.59
CA LEU A 69 -30.80 -30.13 7.33
C LEU A 69 -32.01 -29.18 7.44
N LYS A 70 -33.16 -29.71 6.98
CA LYS A 70 -34.55 -29.56 7.48
C LYS A 70 -35.33 -28.25 7.27
N SER A 71 -35.92 -28.20 6.08
CA SER A 71 -37.36 -28.04 5.80
C SER A 71 -38.34 -27.93 6.99
N GLN A 72 -39.12 -26.84 7.03
CA GLN A 72 -40.58 -26.89 7.00
C GLN A 72 -41.20 -25.52 6.67
N SER A 73 -42.01 -25.52 5.61
CA SER A 73 -43.02 -24.54 5.18
C SER A 73 -42.67 -23.04 5.20
N MET A 74 -42.43 -22.47 4.02
CA MET A 74 -43.13 -21.28 3.56
C MET A 74 -43.13 -21.29 2.03
N GLN A 75 -44.30 -21.17 1.42
CA GLN A 75 -44.45 -20.91 -0.01
C GLN A 75 -43.80 -19.56 -0.31
N GLN A 76 -42.67 -19.56 -1.00
CA GLN A 76 -42.04 -18.34 -1.48
C GLN A 76 -42.75 -17.95 -2.77
N ALA A 77 -43.53 -16.87 -2.72
CA ALA A 77 -44.03 -16.20 -3.91
C ALA A 77 -42.82 -15.72 -4.72
N ALA A 78 -42.84 -15.94 -6.03
CA ALA A 78 -41.85 -15.37 -6.94
C ALA A 78 -41.89 -13.84 -6.81
N ALA A 79 -40.74 -13.21 -6.52
CA ALA A 79 -40.64 -11.76 -6.51
C ALA A 79 -41.02 -11.23 -7.90
N ALA A 80 -41.98 -10.30 -7.96
CA ALA A 80 -42.27 -9.58 -9.20
C ALA A 80 -41.02 -8.78 -9.60
N THR A 81 -40.57 -8.93 -10.85
CA THR A 81 -39.54 -8.06 -11.44
C THR A 81 -40.05 -6.62 -11.43
N CYS A 82 -39.23 -5.69 -10.93
CA CYS A 82 -39.56 -4.27 -10.92
C CYS A 82 -39.73 -3.74 -12.34
N ASP A 83 -40.87 -3.09 -12.62
CA ASP A 83 -41.17 -2.47 -13.90
C ASP A 83 -41.53 -0.99 -13.71
N LEU A 84 -40.50 -0.15 -13.83
CA LEU A 84 -40.63 1.30 -13.70
C LEU A 84 -41.46 1.93 -14.84
N ASN A 85 -41.54 1.29 -16.01
CA ASN A 85 -42.33 1.82 -17.12
C ASN A 85 -43.83 1.67 -16.84
N VAL A 86 -44.23 0.58 -16.18
CA VAL A 86 -45.62 0.38 -15.74
C VAL A 86 -46.01 1.45 -14.72
N LEU A 87 -45.13 1.78 -13.77
CA LEU A 87 -45.35 2.89 -12.83
C LEU A 87 -45.46 4.23 -13.57
N ALA A 88 -44.61 4.48 -14.57
CA ALA A 88 -44.60 5.73 -15.34
C ALA A 88 -45.81 5.92 -16.27
N THR A 89 -46.46 4.85 -16.70
CA THR A 89 -47.58 4.89 -17.65
C THR A 89 -48.96 4.71 -17.02
N SER A 90 -49.00 4.43 -15.71
CA SER A 90 -50.24 4.23 -14.96
C SER A 90 -50.98 5.53 -14.67
N ASP A 91 -52.32 5.50 -14.71
CA ASP A 91 -53.14 6.55 -14.09
C ASP A 91 -53.06 6.47 -12.54
N SER A 92 -53.54 7.48 -11.83
CA SER A 92 -53.37 7.54 -10.38
C SER A 92 -54.01 6.39 -9.60
N THR A 93 -55.03 5.71 -10.13
CA THR A 93 -55.64 4.54 -9.45
C THR A 93 -54.87 3.27 -9.74
N GLN A 94 -54.44 3.09 -10.99
CA GLN A 94 -53.58 1.98 -11.40
C GLN A 94 -52.24 2.08 -10.67
N LEU A 95 -51.64 3.26 -10.59
CA LEU A 95 -50.38 3.53 -9.93
C LEU A 95 -50.39 3.06 -8.47
N ILE A 96 -51.45 3.33 -7.72
CA ILE A 96 -51.57 2.84 -6.32
C ILE A 96 -51.54 1.31 -6.28
N SER A 97 -52.22 0.66 -7.22
CA SER A 97 -52.26 -0.80 -7.31
C SER A 97 -50.88 -1.36 -7.67
N GLU A 98 -50.15 -0.68 -8.56
CA GLU A 98 -48.81 -1.06 -8.99
C GLU A 98 -47.75 -0.83 -7.90
N ILE A 99 -47.82 0.27 -7.16
CA ILE A 99 -46.94 0.51 -5.99
C ILE A 99 -47.08 -0.62 -4.98
N LYS A 100 -48.32 -1.04 -4.69
CA LYS A 100 -48.60 -2.12 -3.74
C LYS A 100 -48.17 -3.49 -4.27
N SER A 101 -48.39 -3.77 -5.55
CA SER A 101 -48.07 -5.07 -6.15
C SER A 101 -46.56 -5.27 -6.30
N GLN A 102 -45.82 -4.22 -6.68
CA GLN A 102 -44.38 -4.27 -6.93
C GLN A 102 -43.55 -4.04 -5.65
N GLY A 103 -44.15 -3.42 -4.62
CA GLY A 103 -43.59 -3.32 -3.28
C GLY A 103 -42.41 -2.36 -3.14
N THR A 104 -41.85 -2.29 -1.92
CA THR A 104 -40.84 -1.29 -1.53
C THR A 104 -39.55 -1.39 -2.32
N THR A 105 -39.10 -2.59 -2.67
CA THR A 105 -37.90 -2.79 -3.51
C THR A 105 -38.02 -2.05 -4.84
N CYS A 106 -39.15 -2.17 -5.53
CA CYS A 106 -39.32 -1.50 -6.82
C CYS A 106 -39.54 0.00 -6.68
N VAL A 107 -40.29 0.44 -5.65
CA VAL A 107 -40.43 1.87 -5.37
C VAL A 107 -39.07 2.52 -5.08
N ASN A 108 -38.15 1.80 -4.44
CA ASN A 108 -36.80 2.31 -4.14
C ASN A 108 -35.95 2.55 -5.40
N GLU A 109 -36.20 1.85 -6.50
CA GLU A 109 -35.52 2.09 -7.80
C GLU A 109 -35.88 3.47 -8.40
N LEU A 110 -37.01 4.08 -7.99
CA LEU A 110 -37.44 5.40 -8.49
C LEU A 110 -36.51 6.55 -8.06
N PHE A 111 -35.72 6.38 -6.98
CA PHE A 111 -34.73 7.38 -6.56
C PHE A 111 -33.63 7.59 -7.61
N GLY A 112 -33.23 6.52 -8.32
CA GLY A 112 -32.18 6.52 -9.35
C GLY A 112 -32.70 6.42 -10.78
N ALA A 113 -34.01 6.41 -10.99
CA ALA A 113 -34.62 6.28 -12.31
C ALA A 113 -34.29 7.48 -13.23
N THR A 114 -34.42 7.28 -14.53
CA THR A 114 -34.20 8.34 -15.52
C THR A 114 -35.18 9.50 -15.32
N SER A 115 -34.78 10.72 -15.69
CA SER A 115 -35.61 11.92 -15.51
C SER A 115 -36.99 11.82 -16.18
N ASP A 116 -37.10 11.11 -17.30
CA ASP A 116 -38.37 10.88 -18.01
C ASP A 116 -39.32 10.00 -17.19
N ILE A 117 -38.80 8.92 -16.58
CA ILE A 117 -39.59 8.06 -15.68
C ILE A 117 -40.00 8.85 -14.44
N GLN A 118 -39.05 9.53 -13.80
CA GLN A 118 -39.31 10.32 -12.60
C GLN A 118 -40.38 11.39 -12.81
N SER A 119 -40.31 12.14 -13.92
CA SER A 119 -41.27 13.20 -14.21
C SER A 119 -42.67 12.69 -14.57
N ALA A 120 -42.78 11.50 -15.17
CA ALA A 120 -44.05 10.85 -15.44
C ALA A 120 -44.70 10.25 -14.18
N VAL A 121 -43.90 9.58 -13.35
CA VAL A 121 -44.38 8.93 -12.11
C VAL A 121 -44.80 9.96 -11.07
N TYR A 122 -43.99 11.01 -10.87
CA TYR A 122 -44.18 12.01 -9.81
C TYR A 122 -44.81 13.30 -10.34
N ASP A 123 -46.06 13.21 -10.79
CA ASP A 123 -46.90 14.40 -11.00
C ASP A 123 -47.71 14.73 -9.73
N SER A 124 -48.24 15.96 -9.68
CA SER A 124 -48.98 16.42 -8.50
C SER A 124 -50.22 15.57 -8.22
N ASN A 125 -50.95 15.10 -9.25
CA ASN A 125 -52.18 14.33 -9.06
C ASN A 125 -51.89 12.93 -8.53
N ASN A 126 -50.84 12.27 -9.03
CA ASN A 126 -50.38 10.99 -8.49
C ASN A 126 -50.00 11.10 -7.01
N MET A 127 -49.18 12.11 -6.66
CA MET A 127 -48.83 12.39 -5.27
C MET A 127 -50.08 12.66 -4.39
N TYR A 128 -51.06 13.41 -4.90
CA TYR A 128 -52.34 13.64 -4.20
C TYR A 128 -53.10 12.34 -3.93
N ALA A 129 -53.23 11.51 -4.97
CA ALA A 129 -54.05 10.32 -4.94
C ALA A 129 -53.44 9.30 -3.97
N VAL A 130 -52.12 9.09 -4.06
CA VAL A 130 -51.37 8.23 -3.14
C VAL A 130 -51.50 8.74 -1.71
N ALA A 131 -51.33 10.05 -1.46
CA ALA A 131 -51.49 10.63 -0.13
C ALA A 131 -52.89 10.39 0.46
N ASN A 132 -53.96 10.59 -0.31
CA ASN A 132 -55.32 10.35 0.17
C ASN A 132 -55.63 8.85 0.37
N HIS A 133 -55.03 7.98 -0.44
CA HIS A 133 -55.20 6.54 -0.28
C HIS A 133 -54.50 6.04 0.98
N VAL A 134 -53.22 6.37 1.16
CA VAL A 134 -52.47 5.95 2.35
C VAL A 134 -52.99 6.61 3.63
N LYS A 135 -53.59 7.81 3.54
CA LYS A 135 -54.36 8.39 4.65
C LYS A 135 -55.46 7.43 5.13
N SER A 136 -56.25 6.88 4.21
CA SER A 136 -57.37 5.98 4.55
C SER A 136 -56.88 4.66 5.16
N LEU A 137 -55.75 4.14 4.66
CA LEU A 137 -55.10 2.98 5.26
C LEU A 137 -54.55 3.30 6.66
N SER A 138 -53.96 4.47 6.83
CA SER A 138 -53.43 4.95 8.12
C SER A 138 -54.52 5.13 9.18
N ASP A 139 -55.67 5.68 8.79
CA ASP A 139 -56.86 5.80 9.66
C ASP A 139 -57.36 4.43 10.17
N SER A 140 -57.09 3.34 9.43
CA SER A 140 -57.51 1.97 9.74
C SER A 140 -56.35 1.02 10.06
N TYR A 141 -55.15 1.54 10.29
CA TYR A 141 -53.97 0.75 10.59
C TYR A 141 -54.16 -0.08 11.86
N GLN A 142 -53.82 -1.37 11.79
CA GLN A 142 -54.09 -2.38 12.84
C GLN A 142 -52.88 -2.62 13.77
N GLY A 143 -51.77 -1.90 13.58
CA GLY A 143 -50.51 -2.20 14.26
C GLY A 143 -49.75 -3.35 13.60
N GLY A 144 -48.54 -3.64 14.11
CA GLY A 144 -47.75 -4.81 13.68
C GLY A 144 -47.02 -4.70 12.33
N GLY A 145 -46.99 -3.52 11.70
CA GLY A 145 -46.41 -3.28 10.38
C GLY A 145 -47.39 -3.54 9.22
N ASP A 146 -47.28 -2.76 8.16
CA ASP A 146 -48.11 -2.87 6.95
C ASP A 146 -47.27 -2.51 5.70
N THR A 147 -47.12 -3.47 4.79
CA THR A 147 -46.28 -3.33 3.59
C THR A 147 -46.86 -2.38 2.55
N ASP A 148 -48.19 -2.23 2.50
CA ASP A 148 -48.84 -1.28 1.59
C ASP A 148 -48.61 0.15 2.09
N ILE A 149 -48.80 0.38 3.40
CA ILE A 149 -48.52 1.69 4.01
C ILE A 149 -47.03 2.04 3.85
N GLU A 150 -46.13 1.08 4.08
CA GLU A 150 -44.69 1.25 3.88
C GLU A 150 -44.35 1.67 2.44
N ALA A 151 -44.83 0.93 1.43
CA ALA A 151 -44.57 1.22 0.01
C ALA A 151 -45.14 2.59 -0.42
N LEU A 152 -46.33 2.95 0.07
CA LEU A 152 -46.98 4.21 -0.29
C LEU A 152 -46.32 5.42 0.37
N PHE A 153 -45.87 5.32 1.63
CA PHE A 153 -45.07 6.39 2.24
C PHE A 153 -43.68 6.50 1.63
N LEU A 154 -43.02 5.37 1.29
CA LEU A 154 -41.77 5.38 0.54
C LEU A 154 -41.93 6.09 -0.81
N TYR A 155 -43.04 5.85 -1.52
CA TYR A 155 -43.36 6.56 -2.75
C TYR A 155 -43.48 8.08 -2.53
N LEU A 156 -44.22 8.51 -1.49
CA LEU A 156 -44.37 9.94 -1.18
C LEU A 156 -43.02 10.59 -0.81
N ARG A 157 -42.21 9.91 -0.01
CA ARG A 157 -40.84 10.32 0.33
C ARG A 157 -39.99 10.49 -0.92
N ALA A 158 -40.00 9.50 -1.81
CA ALA A 158 -39.25 9.50 -3.07
C ALA A 158 -39.69 10.64 -3.98
N GLY A 159 -41.00 10.96 -4.04
CA GLY A 159 -41.50 12.10 -4.78
C GLY A 159 -40.88 13.43 -4.34
N TYR A 160 -40.77 13.69 -3.04
CA TYR A 160 -40.11 14.90 -2.53
C TYR A 160 -38.58 14.91 -2.76
N TYR A 161 -37.93 13.75 -2.71
CA TYR A 161 -36.53 13.62 -3.11
C TYR A 161 -36.36 14.02 -4.58
N VAL A 162 -37.22 13.49 -5.47
CA VAL A 162 -37.18 13.78 -6.90
C VAL A 162 -37.50 15.26 -7.16
N GLU A 163 -38.50 15.86 -6.51
CA GLU A 163 -38.77 17.30 -6.64
C GLU A 163 -37.55 18.16 -6.29
N PHE A 164 -36.73 17.72 -5.32
CA PHE A 164 -35.53 18.44 -4.93
C PHE A 164 -34.40 18.35 -5.97
N TYR A 165 -34.18 17.17 -6.57
CA TYR A 165 -33.03 16.91 -7.45
C TYR A 165 -33.35 17.01 -8.95
N ASN A 166 -34.60 16.81 -9.35
CA ASN A 166 -35.02 16.83 -10.74
C ASN A 166 -35.85 18.10 -11.02
N ASP A 167 -35.22 19.05 -11.71
CA ASP A 167 -35.82 20.34 -12.08
C ASP A 167 -37.12 20.23 -12.93
N GLN A 168 -37.42 19.07 -13.51
CA GLN A 168 -38.64 18.82 -14.26
C GLN A 168 -39.85 18.54 -13.36
N VAL A 169 -39.62 18.19 -12.10
CA VAL A 169 -40.67 17.86 -11.14
C VAL A 169 -40.91 19.06 -10.22
N THR A 170 -42.16 19.48 -10.09
CA THR A 170 -42.58 20.50 -9.13
C THR A 170 -44.02 20.22 -8.73
N PHE A 171 -44.27 20.19 -7.43
CA PHE A 171 -45.59 19.89 -6.90
C PHE A 171 -46.45 21.13 -6.71
N ALA A 172 -47.73 20.98 -7.02
CA ALA A 172 -48.73 21.98 -6.71
C ALA A 172 -48.84 22.18 -5.19
N SER A 173 -49.20 23.40 -4.76
CA SER A 173 -49.22 23.78 -3.34
C SER A 173 -50.16 22.96 -2.46
N TRP A 174 -51.11 22.22 -3.06
CA TRP A 174 -52.05 21.37 -2.36
C TRP A 174 -51.52 19.94 -2.08
N VAL A 175 -50.38 19.53 -2.66
CA VAL A 175 -49.76 18.21 -2.41
C VAL A 175 -49.29 18.11 -0.96
N LYS A 176 -48.53 19.11 -0.48
CA LYS A 176 -47.99 19.12 0.89
C LYS A 176 -49.07 19.01 1.97
N PRO A 177 -50.19 19.76 1.92
CA PRO A 177 -51.33 19.55 2.81
C PRO A 177 -51.94 18.13 2.73
N ALA A 178 -52.00 17.51 1.55
CA ALA A 178 -52.53 16.14 1.42
C ALA A 178 -51.59 15.11 2.08
N VAL A 179 -50.29 15.22 1.85
CA VAL A 179 -49.28 14.37 2.51
C VAL A 179 -49.29 14.58 4.02
N LYS A 180 -49.42 15.83 4.48
CA LYS A 180 -49.63 16.13 5.90
C LYS A 180 -50.84 15.37 6.46
N ASN A 181 -51.99 15.42 5.80
CA ASN A 181 -53.19 14.73 6.29
C ASN A 181 -53.00 13.21 6.36
N ALA A 182 -52.18 12.64 5.48
CA ALA A 182 -51.83 11.22 5.50
C ALA A 182 -50.96 10.86 6.71
N ILE A 183 -49.93 11.67 6.97
CA ILE A 183 -49.09 11.52 8.17
C ILE A 183 -49.93 11.72 9.44
N ASP A 184 -50.76 12.76 9.50
CA ASP A 184 -51.65 13.04 10.65
C ASP A 184 -52.57 11.85 10.95
N ALA A 185 -53.11 11.18 9.92
CA ALA A 185 -53.94 9.98 10.10
C ALA A 185 -53.15 8.84 10.77
N PHE A 186 -51.90 8.63 10.36
CA PHE A 186 -51.04 7.60 10.96
C PHE A 186 -50.64 7.96 12.39
N VAL A 187 -50.25 9.22 12.64
CA VAL A 187 -49.87 9.73 13.97
C VAL A 187 -51.03 9.66 14.97
N ASN A 188 -52.25 9.94 14.53
CA ASN A 188 -53.43 9.93 15.40
C ASN A 188 -54.01 8.52 15.61
N ASN A 189 -53.50 7.49 14.92
CA ASN A 189 -53.92 6.12 15.12
C ASN A 189 -53.43 5.59 16.49
N SER A 190 -54.25 4.78 17.18
CA SER A 190 -53.89 4.22 18.48
C SER A 190 -52.67 3.30 18.46
N HIS A 191 -52.32 2.76 17.28
CA HIS A 191 -51.17 1.89 17.05
C HIS A 191 -49.88 2.63 16.67
N PHE A 192 -49.89 3.97 16.65
CA PHE A 192 -48.72 4.75 16.26
C PHE A 192 -47.47 4.52 17.14
N TYR A 193 -47.68 4.16 18.41
CA TYR A 193 -46.59 3.92 19.37
C TYR A 193 -46.41 2.43 19.71
N ASP A 194 -46.84 1.53 18.82
CA ASP A 194 -46.72 0.09 19.07
C ASP A 194 -45.24 -0.34 19.23
N ASP A 195 -44.99 -1.25 20.16
CA ASP A 195 -43.64 -1.72 20.50
C ASP A 195 -43.33 -3.08 19.86
N ASN A 196 -43.24 -3.09 18.52
CA ASN A 196 -42.88 -4.27 17.75
C ASN A 196 -42.04 -3.92 16.51
N ASP A 197 -41.20 -4.85 16.09
CA ASP A 197 -40.17 -4.57 15.09
C ASP A 197 -40.74 -4.40 13.66
N ALA A 198 -41.83 -5.10 13.35
CA ALA A 198 -42.50 -4.97 12.06
C ALA A 198 -43.18 -3.58 11.91
N HIS A 199 -43.75 -3.04 12.98
CA HIS A 199 -44.23 -1.66 13.03
C HIS A 199 -43.10 -0.65 12.74
N GLY A 200 -41.89 -0.91 13.25
CA GLY A 200 -40.72 -0.07 13.00
C GLY A 200 -40.44 0.17 11.51
N LYS A 201 -40.64 -0.84 10.64
CA LYS A 201 -40.45 -0.67 9.19
C LYS A 201 -41.40 0.35 8.58
N THR A 202 -42.70 0.22 8.87
CA THR A 202 -43.72 1.18 8.43
C THR A 202 -43.50 2.55 9.04
N LEU A 203 -43.20 2.62 10.34
CA LEU A 203 -42.94 3.87 11.06
C LEU A 203 -41.77 4.65 10.46
N SER A 204 -40.71 3.96 10.02
CA SER A 204 -39.53 4.57 9.41
C SER A 204 -39.91 5.44 8.22
N GLU A 205 -40.70 4.93 7.27
CA GLU A 205 -41.11 5.71 6.09
C GLU A 205 -42.01 6.88 6.44
N VAL A 206 -42.85 6.75 7.47
CA VAL A 206 -43.70 7.85 7.95
C VAL A 206 -42.84 8.98 8.55
N LEU A 207 -41.90 8.65 9.44
CA LEU A 207 -41.01 9.63 10.06
C LEU A 207 -40.11 10.32 9.04
N ILE A 208 -39.58 9.58 8.05
CA ILE A 208 -38.79 10.18 6.97
C ILE A 208 -39.66 11.09 6.10
N THR A 209 -40.93 10.73 5.83
CA THR A 209 -41.85 11.58 5.06
C THR A 209 -42.19 12.89 5.79
N MET A 210 -42.21 12.91 7.14
CA MET A 210 -42.33 14.15 7.91
C MET A 210 -41.20 15.14 7.57
N ASP A 211 -39.98 14.63 7.46
CA ASP A 211 -38.81 15.42 7.09
C ASP A 211 -38.80 15.80 5.60
N SER A 212 -38.97 14.83 4.70
CA SER A 212 -38.94 15.05 3.24
C SER A 212 -39.97 16.06 2.77
N SER A 213 -41.13 16.12 3.42
CA SER A 213 -42.18 17.11 3.11
C SER A 213 -41.95 18.49 3.77
N GLU A 214 -40.80 18.72 4.38
CA GLU A 214 -40.42 19.93 5.14
C GLU A 214 -41.42 20.28 6.25
N GLN A 215 -41.78 19.32 7.11
CA GLN A 215 -42.75 19.51 8.20
C GLN A 215 -42.15 19.36 9.61
N GLN A 216 -40.86 19.66 9.76
CA GLN A 216 -40.14 19.54 11.03
C GLN A 216 -40.79 20.35 12.15
N ASP A 217 -41.27 21.55 11.85
CA ASP A 217 -41.91 22.46 12.82
C ASP A 217 -43.32 22.00 13.27
N VAL A 218 -43.99 21.21 12.43
CA VAL A 218 -45.33 20.65 12.69
C VAL A 218 -45.21 19.43 13.61
N TYR A 219 -44.24 18.56 13.35
CA TYR A 219 -44.08 17.29 14.05
C TYR A 219 -43.10 17.33 15.23
N LEU A 220 -42.67 18.52 15.64
CA LEU A 220 -41.87 18.69 16.87
C LEU A 220 -42.52 18.03 18.10
N PRO A 221 -43.84 18.12 18.35
CA PRO A 221 -44.48 17.39 19.45
C PRO A 221 -44.39 15.85 19.32
N VAL A 222 -44.37 15.31 18.10
CA VAL A 222 -44.20 13.86 17.86
C VAL A 222 -42.79 13.43 18.22
N VAL A 223 -41.77 14.24 17.88
CA VAL A 223 -40.38 14.01 18.30
C VAL A 223 -40.29 13.95 19.83
N VAL A 224 -40.88 14.93 20.53
CA VAL A 224 -40.89 14.97 22.01
C VAL A 224 -41.55 13.72 22.60
N GLU A 225 -42.67 13.28 22.05
CA GLU A 225 -43.40 12.12 22.57
C GLU A 225 -42.63 10.80 22.35
N TRP A 226 -42.00 10.61 21.18
CA TRP A 226 -41.14 9.45 20.93
C TRP A 226 -39.95 9.39 21.90
N LEU A 227 -39.27 10.51 22.11
CA LEU A 227 -38.17 10.61 23.09
C LEU A 227 -38.65 10.27 24.52
N ASN A 228 -39.86 10.70 24.89
CA ASN A 228 -40.41 10.44 26.23
C ASN A 228 -40.82 8.99 26.46
N ARG A 229 -41.32 8.31 25.41
CA ARG A 229 -41.79 6.92 25.45
C ARG A 229 -40.67 5.89 25.33
N TRP A 230 -39.55 6.28 24.76
CA TRP A 230 -38.41 5.40 24.53
C TRP A 230 -37.99 4.67 25.81
N ASN A 231 -37.72 3.37 25.67
CA ASN A 231 -37.38 2.48 26.78
C ASN A 231 -36.59 1.27 26.25
N ALA A 232 -36.13 0.40 27.17
CA ALA A 232 -35.30 -0.77 26.84
C ALA A 232 -35.98 -1.77 25.89
N SER A 233 -37.31 -1.88 25.90
CA SER A 233 -38.04 -2.77 25.01
C SER A 233 -37.99 -2.30 23.56
N TYR A 234 -38.20 -1.00 23.30
CA TYR A 234 -38.01 -0.43 21.96
C TYR A 234 -36.55 -0.55 21.52
N ALA A 235 -35.61 -0.24 22.42
CA ALA A 235 -34.18 -0.27 22.13
C ALA A 235 -33.66 -1.65 21.73
N GLY A 236 -34.30 -2.74 22.14
CA GLY A 236 -33.95 -4.10 21.72
C GLY A 236 -34.32 -4.46 20.28
N LYS A 237 -35.03 -3.59 19.54
CA LYS A 237 -35.60 -3.91 18.22
C LYS A 237 -34.95 -3.07 17.11
N TRP A 238 -34.31 -3.74 16.14
CA TRP A 238 -33.53 -3.10 15.07
C TRP A 238 -34.33 -2.06 14.27
N ASN A 239 -35.52 -2.42 13.78
CA ASN A 239 -36.32 -1.53 12.96
C ASN A 239 -36.93 -0.39 13.78
N MET A 240 -37.20 -0.60 15.07
CA MET A 240 -37.60 0.50 15.96
C MET A 240 -36.46 1.50 16.19
N ARG A 241 -35.23 1.02 16.42
CA ARG A 241 -34.05 1.89 16.49
C ARG A 241 -33.87 2.68 15.20
N SER A 242 -33.92 2.00 14.06
CA SER A 242 -33.81 2.61 12.73
C SER A 242 -34.87 3.69 12.50
N ALA A 243 -36.13 3.38 12.79
CA ALA A 243 -37.24 4.33 12.60
C ALA A 243 -37.13 5.54 13.51
N VAL A 244 -37.02 5.32 14.83
CA VAL A 244 -37.01 6.41 15.82
C VAL A 244 -35.76 7.25 15.72
N ASN A 245 -34.63 6.73 15.20
CA ASN A 245 -33.48 7.56 14.86
C ASN A 245 -33.83 8.71 13.90
N GLY A 246 -34.86 8.54 13.07
CA GLY A 246 -35.37 9.59 12.19
C GLY A 246 -35.83 10.87 12.91
N VAL A 247 -36.14 10.82 14.22
CA VAL A 247 -36.48 12.02 14.99
C VAL A 247 -35.29 12.99 15.09
N PHE A 248 -34.06 12.47 15.16
CA PHE A 248 -32.86 13.30 15.18
C PHE A 248 -32.60 13.93 13.80
N THR A 249 -32.93 13.23 12.71
CA THR A 249 -32.92 13.82 11.35
C THR A 249 -33.90 14.98 11.23
N ILE A 250 -35.11 14.85 11.79
CA ILE A 250 -36.12 15.93 11.82
C ILE A 250 -35.56 17.16 12.56
N LEU A 251 -34.92 16.96 13.72
CA LEU A 251 -34.30 18.05 14.48
C LEU A 251 -33.14 18.69 13.70
N PHE A 252 -32.23 17.86 13.19
CA PHE A 252 -31.06 18.29 12.43
C PHE A 252 -31.47 19.10 11.20
N ARG A 253 -32.34 18.57 10.32
CA ARG A 253 -32.77 19.28 9.11
C ARG A 253 -33.68 20.47 9.40
N GLY A 254 -34.32 20.49 10.57
CA GLY A 254 -35.09 21.62 11.08
C GLY A 254 -34.31 22.93 11.09
N GLN A 255 -32.97 22.90 11.20
CA GLN A 255 -32.13 24.11 11.17
C GLN A 255 -32.28 24.94 9.87
N TRP A 256 -32.67 24.31 8.76
CA TRP A 256 -32.94 25.00 7.49
C TRP A 256 -34.41 25.43 7.33
N ASN A 257 -35.31 24.95 8.19
CA ASN A 257 -36.73 25.32 8.19
C ASN A 257 -36.96 26.58 9.04
N THR A 258 -37.50 27.64 8.43
CA THR A 258 -37.75 28.93 9.11
C THR A 258 -38.78 28.81 10.24
N GLU A 259 -39.86 28.07 10.06
CA GLU A 259 -40.89 27.90 11.09
C GLU A 259 -40.40 27.05 12.26
N PHE A 260 -39.53 26.07 11.98
CA PHE A 260 -38.89 25.28 13.02
C PHE A 260 -38.00 26.17 13.90
N LYS A 261 -37.14 27.00 13.27
CA LYS A 261 -36.29 27.97 13.97
C LYS A 261 -37.09 28.92 14.86
N ASN A 262 -38.26 29.37 14.41
CA ASN A 262 -39.13 30.25 15.18
C ASN A 262 -39.70 29.58 16.44
N LYS A 263 -39.94 28.26 16.41
CA LYS A 263 -40.54 27.51 17.51
C LYS A 263 -39.51 26.97 18.50
N VAL A 264 -38.41 26.40 17.99
CA VAL A 264 -37.48 25.57 18.77
C VAL A 264 -36.85 26.32 19.94
N GLY A 265 -36.56 27.63 19.80
CA GLY A 265 -36.00 28.46 20.87
C GLY A 265 -36.88 28.61 22.13
N SER A 266 -38.14 28.13 22.07
CA SER A 266 -39.09 28.11 23.20
C SER A 266 -39.54 26.71 23.63
N ALA A 267 -39.03 25.65 22.99
CA ALA A 267 -39.43 24.25 23.21
C ALA A 267 -38.74 23.62 24.43
N ASN A 268 -39.13 24.02 25.64
CA ASN A 268 -38.55 23.49 26.89
C ASN A 268 -38.87 22.01 27.14
N ASP A 269 -39.98 21.52 26.59
CA ASP A 269 -40.39 20.11 26.59
C ASP A 269 -39.42 19.24 25.77
N LEU A 270 -38.96 19.73 24.61
CA LEU A 270 -37.91 19.08 23.82
C LEU A 270 -36.59 18.98 24.60
N VAL A 271 -36.15 20.07 25.22
CA VAL A 271 -34.92 20.05 26.04
C VAL A 271 -35.05 19.02 27.17
N SER A 272 -36.21 18.99 27.84
CA SER A 272 -36.47 18.04 28.93
C SER A 272 -36.47 16.59 28.44
N ALA A 273 -37.06 16.32 27.28
CA ALA A 273 -37.09 15.00 26.68
C ALA A 273 -35.68 14.53 26.25
N LEU A 274 -34.90 15.39 25.59
CA LEU A 274 -33.50 15.10 25.22
C LEU A 274 -32.63 14.90 26.47
N ALA A 275 -32.78 15.72 27.52
CA ALA A 275 -32.04 15.56 28.78
C ALA A 275 -32.36 14.23 29.49
N LYS A 276 -33.62 13.77 29.45
CA LYS A 276 -34.02 12.46 29.96
C LYS A 276 -33.45 11.33 29.09
N PHE A 277 -33.52 11.47 27.78
CA PHE A 277 -33.03 10.47 26.83
C PHE A 277 -31.52 10.26 26.97
N THR A 278 -30.76 11.36 27.02
CA THR A 278 -29.29 11.38 27.20
C THR A 278 -28.81 10.83 28.52
N THR A 279 -29.68 10.56 29.49
CA THR A 279 -29.34 9.96 30.80
C THR A 279 -29.85 8.52 30.95
N SER A 280 -30.35 7.93 29.86
CA SER A 280 -30.86 6.56 29.84
C SER A 280 -29.73 5.54 29.67
N THR A 281 -29.04 5.25 30.77
CA THR A 281 -27.78 4.48 30.78
C THR A 281 -27.87 3.03 30.29
N TYR A 282 -29.07 2.45 30.18
CA TYR A 282 -29.24 1.09 29.62
C TYR A 282 -28.87 1.00 28.13
N MET A 283 -28.69 2.14 27.45
CA MET A 283 -28.26 2.19 26.04
C MET A 283 -26.73 2.25 25.87
N ILE A 284 -25.97 2.52 26.93
CA ILE A 284 -24.49 2.55 26.88
C ILE A 284 -23.98 1.12 26.64
N ASP A 285 -22.98 0.97 25.78
CA ASP A 285 -22.39 -0.32 25.37
C ASP A 285 -23.44 -1.29 24.78
N SER A 286 -24.39 -0.76 24.02
CA SER A 286 -25.46 -1.52 23.37
C SER A 286 -25.67 -1.10 21.93
N ASP A 287 -26.37 -1.92 21.14
CA ASP A 287 -26.79 -1.55 19.77
C ASP A 287 -27.60 -0.23 19.68
N ALA A 288 -28.10 0.30 20.80
CA ALA A 288 -28.85 1.56 20.85
C ALA A 288 -27.99 2.77 21.25
N GLU A 289 -26.69 2.60 21.48
CA GLU A 289 -25.81 3.67 21.97
C GLU A 289 -25.75 4.87 21.00
N PHE A 290 -25.77 4.61 19.70
CA PHE A 290 -25.78 5.67 18.68
C PHE A 290 -26.98 6.62 18.84
N MET A 291 -28.12 6.13 19.35
CA MET A 291 -29.32 6.97 19.56
C MET A 291 -29.13 7.95 20.70
N ILE A 292 -28.51 7.52 21.80
CA ILE A 292 -28.24 8.39 22.95
C ILE A 292 -27.13 9.41 22.62
N ALA A 293 -26.15 9.03 21.80
CA ALA A 293 -25.16 9.94 21.26
C ALA A 293 -25.78 10.99 20.30
N ASN A 294 -26.72 10.58 19.43
CA ASN A 294 -27.45 11.52 18.56
C ASN A 294 -28.32 12.50 19.36
N ALA A 295 -28.96 12.05 20.45
CA ALA A 295 -29.68 12.93 21.36
C ALA A 295 -28.76 13.96 22.02
N ALA A 296 -27.54 13.57 22.41
CA ALA A 296 -26.54 14.48 22.98
C ALA A 296 -26.06 15.52 21.97
N ARG A 297 -25.81 15.11 20.71
CA ARG A 297 -25.51 16.02 19.60
C ARG A 297 -26.61 17.04 19.38
N GLU A 298 -27.87 16.60 19.34
CA GLU A 298 -29.00 17.51 19.14
C GLU A 298 -29.20 18.45 20.35
N LEU A 299 -28.97 17.97 21.58
CA LEU A 299 -29.00 18.82 22.76
C LEU A 299 -27.94 19.94 22.69
N GLY A 300 -26.70 19.63 22.31
CA GLY A 300 -25.66 20.64 22.08
C GLY A 300 -25.98 21.57 20.91
N ARG A 301 -26.58 21.03 19.84
CA ARG A 301 -27.02 21.81 18.67
C ARG A 301 -28.06 22.88 19.02
N LEU A 302 -28.90 22.65 20.04
CA LEU A 302 -29.87 23.65 20.51
C LEU A 302 -29.22 24.95 20.99
N LYS A 303 -27.91 24.98 21.27
CA LYS A 303 -27.15 26.20 21.56
C LYS A 303 -27.19 27.23 20.43
N GLN A 304 -27.41 26.80 19.18
CA GLN A 304 -27.52 27.72 18.05
C GLN A 304 -28.78 28.60 18.09
N TYR A 305 -29.83 28.20 18.83
CA TYR A 305 -31.13 28.87 18.82
C TYR A 305 -31.30 29.80 20.01
N PRO A 306 -31.32 31.13 19.83
CA PRO A 306 -31.59 32.04 20.95
C PRO A 306 -33.00 31.80 21.50
N GLY A 307 -33.19 31.94 22.81
CA GLY A 307 -34.52 31.85 23.42
C GLY A 307 -34.51 31.35 24.86
N THR A 308 -35.70 31.03 25.37
CA THR A 308 -35.92 30.66 26.78
C THR A 308 -35.32 29.30 27.15
N ILE A 309 -34.94 28.48 26.16
CA ILE A 309 -34.41 27.12 26.37
C ILE A 309 -32.97 27.09 26.89
N GLN A 310 -32.20 28.18 26.72
CA GLN A 310 -30.74 28.13 26.85
C GLN A 310 -30.26 27.70 28.25
N THR A 311 -30.89 28.18 29.32
CA THR A 311 -30.55 27.76 30.70
C THR A 311 -30.80 26.26 30.92
N ALA A 312 -31.86 25.70 30.34
CA ALA A 312 -32.17 24.28 30.47
C ALA A 312 -31.20 23.43 29.64
N VAL A 313 -30.80 23.92 28.45
CA VAL A 313 -29.77 23.28 27.62
C VAL A 313 -28.43 23.24 28.35
N ASP A 314 -28.00 24.37 28.94
CA ASP A 314 -26.74 24.44 29.70
C ASP A 314 -26.73 23.48 30.88
N ALA A 315 -27.84 23.38 31.62
CA ALA A 315 -27.96 22.45 32.74
C ALA A 315 -27.89 20.98 32.29
N ALA A 316 -28.52 20.65 31.16
CA ALA A 316 -28.51 19.29 30.62
C ALA A 316 -27.13 18.89 30.05
N LEU A 317 -26.44 19.81 29.35
CA LEU A 317 -25.08 19.59 28.86
C LEU A 317 -24.07 19.41 30.01
N ASN A 318 -24.12 20.27 31.03
CA ASN A 318 -23.26 20.11 32.21
C ASN A 318 -23.47 18.76 32.92
N ARG A 319 -24.70 18.24 32.90
CA ARG A 319 -24.99 16.91 33.42
C ARG A 319 -24.37 15.80 32.57
N ILE A 320 -24.41 15.90 31.24
CA ILE A 320 -23.71 14.94 30.36
C ILE A 320 -22.21 14.92 30.68
N PHE A 321 -21.59 16.09 30.76
CA PHE A 321 -20.16 16.20 31.04
C PHE A 321 -19.76 15.79 32.47
N SER A 322 -20.72 15.72 33.41
CA SER A 322 -20.48 15.18 34.76
C SER A 322 -20.75 13.68 34.89
N ASP A 323 -21.76 13.18 34.17
CA ASP A 323 -22.24 11.80 34.29
C ASP A 323 -21.44 10.83 33.40
N TYR A 324 -20.82 11.33 32.33
CA TYR A 324 -20.04 10.56 31.36
C TYR A 324 -18.59 11.03 31.27
N GLN A 325 -17.74 10.20 30.66
CA GLN A 325 -16.32 10.46 30.49
C GLN A 325 -16.01 10.68 29.00
N MET A 326 -15.04 11.54 28.71
CA MET A 326 -14.54 11.76 27.34
C MET A 326 -13.95 10.49 26.72
N TYR A 327 -13.33 9.64 27.55
CA TYR A 327 -12.80 8.34 27.18
C TYR A 327 -13.26 7.31 28.22
N GLY A 328 -13.86 6.21 27.76
CA GLY A 328 -14.45 5.18 28.63
C GLY A 328 -15.98 5.32 28.76
N TYR A 329 -16.49 5.35 29.99
CA TYR A 329 -17.94 5.20 30.21
C TYR A 329 -18.77 6.33 29.58
N GLY A 330 -19.55 5.98 28.55
CA GLY A 330 -20.43 6.89 27.82
C GLY A 330 -19.72 7.94 26.96
N ASP A 331 -18.50 7.64 26.55
CA ASP A 331 -17.69 8.42 25.60
C ASP A 331 -18.45 8.89 24.36
N SER A 332 -19.25 8.06 23.70
CA SER A 332 -20.03 8.43 22.51
C SER A 332 -21.01 9.58 22.79
N VAL A 333 -21.58 9.59 24.00
CA VAL A 333 -22.52 10.62 24.46
C VAL A 333 -21.77 11.90 24.82
N TRP A 334 -20.66 11.77 25.56
CA TRP A 334 -19.81 12.87 25.94
C TRP A 334 -19.25 13.60 24.72
N LEU A 335 -18.66 12.85 23.78
CA LEU A 335 -18.07 13.37 22.55
C LEU A 335 -19.14 13.98 21.63
N GLY A 336 -20.31 13.35 21.51
CA GLY A 336 -21.43 13.91 20.76
C GLY A 336 -21.93 15.25 21.32
N ALA A 337 -21.98 15.41 22.64
CA ALA A 337 -22.30 16.69 23.26
C ALA A 337 -21.17 17.72 23.08
N ALA A 338 -19.91 17.31 23.26
CA ALA A 338 -18.75 18.19 23.17
C ALA A 338 -18.61 18.81 21.77
N ASP A 339 -18.77 18.01 20.72
CA ASP A 339 -18.70 18.43 19.31
C ASP A 339 -19.67 19.60 19.04
N THR A 340 -20.97 19.38 19.28
CA THR A 340 -21.97 20.41 18.92
C THR A 340 -22.04 21.55 19.92
N ALA A 341 -21.78 21.32 21.22
CA ALA A 341 -21.75 22.39 22.23
C ALA A 341 -20.50 23.27 22.10
N GLY A 342 -19.37 22.72 21.69
CA GLY A 342 -18.15 23.47 21.35
C GLY A 342 -18.34 24.31 20.09
N TYR A 343 -18.94 23.72 19.05
CA TYR A 343 -19.17 24.41 17.77
C TYR A 343 -20.24 25.54 17.85
N HIS A 344 -21.36 25.30 18.54
CA HIS A 344 -22.47 26.26 18.62
C HIS A 344 -22.48 27.10 19.92
N GLY A 345 -21.65 26.75 20.89
CA GLY A 345 -21.56 27.39 22.20
C GLY A 345 -20.15 27.85 22.52
N SER A 346 -19.72 27.65 23.76
CA SER A 346 -18.38 27.99 24.24
C SER A 346 -17.88 26.83 25.10
N CYS A 347 -16.72 26.26 24.75
CA CYS A 347 -16.10 25.17 25.50
C CYS A 347 -15.79 25.56 26.96
N ASP A 348 -15.48 26.85 27.21
CA ASP A 348 -15.17 27.36 28.55
C ASP A 348 -16.37 27.21 29.50
N THR A 349 -17.59 27.31 28.96
CA THR A 349 -18.84 27.21 29.74
C THR A 349 -18.97 25.86 30.42
N TYR A 350 -18.41 24.82 29.80
CA TYR A 350 -18.52 23.43 30.26
C TYR A 350 -17.18 22.85 30.73
N ASN A 351 -16.11 23.65 30.71
CA ASN A 351 -14.74 23.21 31.01
C ASN A 351 -14.29 22.02 30.11
N ILE A 352 -14.58 22.11 28.81
CA ILE A 352 -14.23 21.08 27.81
C ILE A 352 -13.24 21.59 26.77
N CYS A 353 -12.60 22.74 26.97
CA CYS A 353 -11.62 23.24 25.98
C CYS A 353 -10.39 22.35 25.92
N GLY A 354 -9.86 22.10 24.72
CA GLY A 354 -8.69 21.27 24.49
C GLY A 354 -8.91 19.82 24.90
N PHE A 355 -10.14 19.33 24.79
CA PHE A 355 -10.46 17.94 25.10
C PHE A 355 -9.90 17.00 24.03
N GLU A 356 -9.75 17.47 22.80
CA GLU A 356 -9.23 16.71 21.67
C GLU A 356 -7.79 16.22 21.94
N GLU A 357 -6.91 17.09 22.45
CA GLU A 357 -5.54 16.72 22.84
C GLU A 357 -5.53 15.74 24.02
N GLN A 358 -6.42 15.94 25.00
CA GLN A 358 -6.55 15.04 26.14
C GLN A 358 -7.08 13.67 25.70
N LEU A 359 -8.03 13.64 24.77
CA LEU A 359 -8.60 12.44 24.18
C LEU A 359 -7.52 11.68 23.42
N GLU A 360 -6.78 12.35 22.53
CA GLU A 360 -5.68 11.75 21.79
C GLU A 360 -4.67 11.06 22.72
N SER A 361 -4.28 11.72 23.81
CA SER A 361 -3.32 11.16 24.78
C SER A 361 -3.85 9.93 25.54
N GLN A 362 -5.17 9.83 25.74
CA GLN A 362 -5.81 8.73 26.44
C GLN A 362 -6.12 7.57 25.51
N VAL A 363 -6.64 7.87 24.31
CA VAL A 363 -7.00 6.88 23.30
C VAL A 363 -5.73 6.28 22.72
N LEU A 364 -4.76 7.07 22.26
CA LEU A 364 -3.50 6.58 21.66
C LEU A 364 -2.36 6.57 22.69
N SER A 365 -2.63 5.90 23.82
CA SER A 365 -1.76 5.95 25.02
C SER A 365 -0.46 5.16 24.89
N GLN A 366 -0.40 4.15 24.03
CA GLN A 366 0.79 3.35 23.82
C GLN A 366 1.69 3.98 22.76
N THR A 367 3.00 3.80 22.90
CA THR A 367 3.98 4.22 21.90
C THR A 367 4.99 3.10 21.69
N TYR A 368 5.24 2.75 20.44
CA TYR A 368 6.19 1.72 20.02
C TYR A 368 7.05 2.25 18.86
N THR A 369 8.37 2.14 18.96
CA THR A 369 9.29 2.59 17.90
C THR A 369 9.70 1.38 17.07
N CYS A 370 9.30 1.35 15.80
CA CYS A 370 9.72 0.31 14.86
C CYS A 370 11.15 0.56 14.36
N SER A 371 11.45 1.80 14.00
CA SER A 371 12.73 2.24 13.44
C SER A 371 12.94 3.75 13.70
N SER A 372 14.02 4.34 13.17
CA SER A 372 14.16 5.80 13.17
C SER A 372 13.09 6.51 12.33
N THR A 373 12.55 5.83 11.31
CA THR A 373 11.60 6.38 10.33
C THR A 373 10.14 6.02 10.62
N ILE A 374 9.85 5.11 11.54
CA ILE A 374 8.47 4.67 11.83
C ILE A 374 8.23 4.55 13.34
N LYS A 375 7.14 5.18 13.79
CA LYS A 375 6.65 5.11 15.16
C LYS A 375 5.16 4.79 15.16
N ILE A 376 4.76 3.80 15.97
CA ILE A 376 3.37 3.46 16.22
C ILE A 376 2.90 4.14 17.52
N ARG A 377 1.75 4.79 17.46
CA ARG A 377 0.90 5.09 18.62
C ARG A 377 -0.33 4.20 18.53
N SER A 378 -0.69 3.52 19.60
CA SER A 378 -1.81 2.59 19.58
C SER A 378 -2.69 2.72 20.80
N GLN A 379 -3.95 2.33 20.64
CA GLN A 379 -4.89 2.27 21.74
C GLN A 379 -4.60 1.08 22.65
N ASN A 380 -4.56 -0.12 22.08
CA ASN A 380 -4.41 -1.33 22.87
C ASN A 380 -3.87 -2.52 22.05
N MET A 381 -2.67 -2.36 21.52
CA MET A 381 -1.95 -3.45 20.86
C MET A 381 -1.03 -4.18 21.86
N THR A 382 -0.90 -5.49 21.66
CA THR A 382 0.10 -6.33 22.32
C THR A 382 1.47 -6.16 21.66
N SER A 383 2.56 -6.48 22.38
CA SER A 383 3.92 -6.42 21.80
C SER A 383 4.11 -7.29 20.56
N ALA A 384 3.40 -8.42 20.46
CA ALA A 384 3.44 -9.28 19.27
C ALA A 384 2.78 -8.61 18.07
N GLN A 385 1.66 -7.91 18.27
CA GLN A 385 0.98 -7.16 17.22
C GLN A 385 1.82 -5.95 16.76
N HIS A 386 2.46 -5.23 17.68
CA HIS A 386 3.42 -4.17 17.33
C HIS A 386 4.56 -4.71 16.47
N GLN A 387 5.16 -5.83 16.89
CA GLN A 387 6.27 -6.44 16.16
C GLN A 387 5.86 -6.95 14.78
N ALA A 388 4.65 -7.53 14.65
CA ALA A 388 4.10 -7.96 13.37
C ALA A 388 3.87 -6.77 12.43
N ALA A 389 3.22 -5.70 12.91
CA ALA A 389 3.00 -4.48 12.13
C ALA A 389 4.31 -3.83 11.68
N CYS A 390 5.31 -3.73 12.58
CA CYS A 390 6.63 -3.22 12.21
C CYS A 390 7.33 -4.09 11.18
N SER A 391 7.28 -5.42 11.34
CA SER A 391 7.91 -6.37 10.40
C SER A 391 7.26 -6.28 9.01
N LYS A 392 5.93 -6.16 8.96
CA LYS A 392 5.20 -6.07 7.69
C LYS A 392 5.48 -4.76 6.96
N MET A 393 5.43 -3.61 7.66
CA MET A 393 5.86 -2.33 7.06
C MET A 393 7.32 -2.38 6.60
N GLY A 394 8.23 -3.01 7.34
CA GLY A 394 9.63 -3.16 6.93
C GLY A 394 9.81 -3.98 5.64
N TYR A 395 9.04 -5.06 5.49
CA TYR A 395 8.98 -5.83 4.23
C TYR A 395 8.45 -4.96 3.09
N GLU A 396 7.32 -4.29 3.32
CA GLU A 396 6.65 -3.46 2.33
C GLU A 396 7.53 -2.31 1.83
N GLU A 397 8.25 -1.62 2.73
CA GLU A 397 9.22 -0.56 2.40
C GLU A 397 10.36 -1.10 1.53
N THR A 398 10.90 -2.25 1.90
CA THR A 398 11.98 -2.89 1.14
C THR A 398 11.51 -3.27 -0.26
N TYR A 399 10.34 -3.92 -0.34
CA TYR A 399 9.75 -4.33 -1.60
C TYR A 399 9.43 -3.12 -2.50
N PHE A 400 8.80 -2.08 -1.95
CA PHE A 400 8.55 -0.81 -2.64
C PHE A 400 9.84 -0.20 -3.20
N HIS A 401 10.89 -0.07 -2.40
CA HIS A 401 12.13 0.55 -2.84
C HIS A 401 12.83 -0.23 -3.95
N VAL A 402 12.80 -1.57 -3.90
CA VAL A 402 13.30 -2.45 -4.98
C VAL A 402 12.44 -2.30 -6.22
N GLN A 403 11.12 -2.39 -6.07
CA GLN A 403 10.15 -2.33 -7.15
C GLN A 403 10.03 -0.96 -7.79
N LEU A 404 10.46 0.12 -7.16
CA LEU A 404 10.36 1.45 -7.77
C LEU A 404 11.73 2.10 -7.98
N GLN A 405 12.83 1.43 -7.59
CA GLN A 405 14.20 1.94 -7.79
C GLN A 405 14.40 3.36 -7.25
N THR A 406 13.80 3.61 -6.09
CA THR A 406 13.82 4.92 -5.41
C THR A 406 15.20 5.27 -4.83
N ASN A 407 16.09 4.28 -4.68
CA ASN A 407 17.37 4.39 -3.99
C ASN A 407 17.26 4.96 -2.56
N ASN A 408 16.14 4.72 -1.87
CA ASN A 408 15.85 5.28 -0.54
C ASN A 408 16.00 6.81 -0.48
N THR A 409 15.82 7.51 -1.61
CA THR A 409 16.05 8.96 -1.73
C THR A 409 14.71 9.67 -1.84
N PRO A 410 14.27 10.42 -0.82
CA PRO A 410 13.03 11.19 -0.90
C PRO A 410 13.05 12.15 -2.09
N VAL A 411 11.86 12.46 -2.61
CA VAL A 411 11.72 13.52 -3.62
C VAL A 411 12.25 14.85 -3.08
N ALA A 412 12.60 15.75 -4.00
CA ALA A 412 13.05 17.08 -3.60
C ALA A 412 11.99 17.78 -2.71
N ASP A 413 12.47 18.53 -1.73
CA ASP A 413 11.67 19.28 -0.76
C ASP A 413 10.77 18.46 0.18
N ASP A 414 10.87 17.13 0.23
CA ASP A 414 10.36 16.35 1.36
C ASP A 414 11.39 16.32 2.50
N VAL A 415 11.06 16.94 3.63
CA VAL A 415 11.88 17.00 4.84
C VAL A 415 11.31 16.20 6.02
N ASN A 416 10.31 15.34 5.76
CA ASN A 416 9.81 14.43 6.79
C ASN A 416 10.94 13.50 7.24
N SER A 417 10.93 13.11 8.51
CA SER A 417 11.94 12.22 9.08
C SER A 417 11.36 10.94 9.67
N GLN A 418 10.05 10.94 9.97
CA GLN A 418 9.38 9.83 10.62
C GLN A 418 7.89 9.83 10.31
N LEU A 419 7.35 8.68 9.92
CA LEU A 419 5.92 8.39 9.87
C LEU A 419 5.40 8.07 11.28
N GLN A 420 4.27 8.68 11.63
CA GLN A 420 3.50 8.33 12.81
C GLN A 420 2.28 7.49 12.43
N VAL A 421 2.26 6.23 12.84
CA VAL A 421 1.17 5.28 12.59
C VAL A 421 0.27 5.23 13.81
N ASN A 422 -1.03 5.47 13.65
CA ASN A 422 -2.00 5.63 14.72
C ASN A 422 -3.05 4.52 14.63
N ILE A 423 -3.04 3.58 15.58
CA ILE A 423 -3.85 2.36 15.50
C ILE A 423 -4.87 2.33 16.63
N PHE A 424 -6.16 2.41 16.27
CA PHE A 424 -7.28 2.22 17.18
C PHE A 424 -7.56 0.72 17.41
N ASP A 425 -8.11 0.37 18.58
CA ASP A 425 -8.32 -1.03 19.00
C ASP A 425 -9.37 -1.75 18.14
N SER A 426 -10.28 -0.99 17.50
CA SER A 426 -11.33 -1.55 16.66
C SER A 426 -11.87 -0.53 15.65
N SER A 427 -12.64 -1.01 14.66
CA SER A 427 -13.39 -0.16 13.74
C SER A 427 -14.41 0.75 14.46
N ASP A 428 -15.01 0.27 15.56
CA ASP A 428 -15.94 1.07 16.37
C ASP A 428 -15.20 2.24 17.06
N ASP A 429 -14.02 1.98 17.63
CA ASP A 429 -13.19 3.00 18.26
C ASP A 429 -12.62 3.98 17.23
N TYR A 430 -12.21 3.50 16.06
CA TYR A 430 -11.86 4.35 14.93
C TYR A 430 -12.99 5.31 14.57
N GLY A 431 -14.20 4.77 14.39
CA GLY A 431 -15.41 5.55 14.10
C GLY A 431 -15.77 6.56 15.19
N LYS A 432 -15.45 6.26 16.45
CA LYS A 432 -15.73 7.13 17.59
C LYS A 432 -14.71 8.26 17.75
N TYR A 433 -13.41 7.95 17.65
CA TYR A 433 -12.34 8.83 18.08
C TYR A 433 -11.53 9.45 16.95
N ALA A 434 -11.32 8.76 15.83
CA ALA A 434 -10.38 9.21 14.81
C ALA A 434 -10.82 10.52 14.17
N GLY A 435 -12.12 10.68 13.90
CA GLY A 435 -12.67 11.94 13.39
C GLY A 435 -12.50 13.12 14.34
N VAL A 436 -12.57 12.87 15.66
CA VAL A 436 -12.37 13.91 16.69
C VAL A 436 -10.89 14.29 16.81
N ILE A 437 -9.99 13.30 16.80
CA ILE A 437 -8.55 13.50 17.00
C ILE A 437 -7.89 14.09 15.76
N PHE A 438 -8.21 13.56 14.57
CA PHE A 438 -7.49 13.87 13.33
C PHE A 438 -8.31 14.73 12.35
N GLY A 439 -9.59 15.00 12.63
CA GLY A 439 -10.45 15.78 11.73
C GLY A 439 -10.84 15.04 10.45
N ILE A 440 -10.98 13.72 10.52
CA ILE A 440 -11.15 12.84 9.35
C ILE A 440 -12.56 12.23 9.30
N ASN A 441 -13.02 11.88 8.10
CA ASN A 441 -14.16 10.98 7.98
C ASN A 441 -13.67 9.55 8.22
N THR A 442 -14.45 8.75 8.95
CA THR A 442 -14.07 7.41 9.42
C THR A 442 -14.80 6.30 8.65
N ASN A 443 -15.51 6.62 7.56
CA ASN A 443 -16.11 5.65 6.66
C ASN A 443 -15.05 5.13 5.66
N ASN A 444 -13.96 4.61 6.22
CA ASN A 444 -12.83 4.01 5.52
C ASN A 444 -12.09 3.04 6.44
N GLY A 445 -11.19 2.26 5.86
CA GLY A 445 -10.32 1.31 6.53
C GLY A 445 -9.08 1.93 7.17
N GLY A 446 -8.73 3.12 6.73
CA GLY A 446 -7.54 3.82 7.13
C GLY A 446 -7.38 5.05 6.28
N MET A 447 -6.41 5.88 6.66
CA MET A 447 -6.14 7.10 5.94
C MET A 447 -4.72 7.61 6.19
N TYR A 448 -4.03 7.92 5.10
CA TYR A 448 -2.78 8.66 5.13
C TYR A 448 -3.01 10.19 5.10
N LEU A 449 -2.40 10.88 6.05
CA LEU A 449 -2.40 12.32 6.24
C LEU A 449 -0.97 12.84 6.15
N GLU A 450 -0.56 13.19 4.93
CA GLU A 450 0.81 13.64 4.66
C GLU A 450 1.17 14.97 5.34
N GLY A 451 0.21 15.90 5.45
CA GLY A 451 0.49 17.26 5.87
C GLY A 451 1.20 18.05 4.78
N ASN A 452 2.24 18.82 5.15
CA ASN A 452 3.08 19.54 4.19
C ASN A 452 4.53 19.03 4.27
N PRO A 453 4.98 18.19 3.31
CA PRO A 453 6.27 17.52 3.39
C PRO A 453 7.45 18.49 3.38
N SER A 454 7.28 19.72 2.87
CA SER A 454 8.34 20.75 2.84
C SER A 454 8.46 21.57 4.12
N THR A 455 7.60 21.36 5.12
CA THR A 455 7.66 22.09 6.39
C THR A 455 8.52 21.33 7.40
N PRO A 456 9.61 21.90 7.93
CA PRO A 456 10.40 21.27 8.99
C PRO A 456 9.54 20.94 10.22
N GLY A 457 9.59 19.70 10.67
CA GLY A 457 8.78 19.20 11.78
C GLY A 457 7.36 18.77 11.40
N ASN A 458 7.03 18.70 10.11
CA ASN A 458 5.83 17.98 9.65
C ASN A 458 5.88 16.52 10.12
N ILE A 459 4.76 16.03 10.62
CA ILE A 459 4.59 14.65 11.08
C ILE A 459 3.51 14.04 10.18
N PRO A 460 3.88 13.27 9.15
CA PRO A 460 2.89 12.51 8.39
C PRO A 460 2.23 11.48 9.31
N ASN A 461 0.90 11.36 9.21
CA ASN A 461 0.12 10.44 10.02
C ASN A 461 -0.54 9.38 9.15
N PHE A 462 -0.29 8.11 9.43
CA PHE A 462 -1.18 7.04 8.98
C PHE A 462 -2.15 6.73 10.13
N VAL A 463 -3.44 6.69 9.85
CA VAL A 463 -4.50 6.44 10.85
C VAL A 463 -5.28 5.19 10.44
N ALA A 464 -5.38 4.20 11.33
CA ALA A 464 -5.94 2.88 11.03
C ALA A 464 -6.52 2.23 12.29
N TYR A 465 -7.02 1.00 12.16
CA TYR A 465 -7.51 0.20 13.29
C TYR A 465 -7.15 -1.28 13.17
N GLU A 466 -7.21 -2.00 14.29
CA GLU A 466 -7.00 -3.45 14.31
C GLU A 466 -8.13 -4.18 13.56
N ALA A 467 -7.76 -5.12 12.68
CA ALA A 467 -8.70 -5.89 11.89
C ALA A 467 -9.52 -6.85 12.78
N SER A 468 -10.84 -6.96 12.55
CA SER A 468 -11.70 -7.82 13.39
C SER A 468 -11.42 -9.32 13.23
N TYR A 469 -10.75 -9.72 12.13
CA TYR A 469 -10.31 -11.07 11.85
C TYR A 469 -8.82 -11.32 12.14
N ALA A 470 -8.16 -10.39 12.85
CA ALA A 470 -6.76 -10.41 13.27
C ALA A 470 -6.12 -11.81 13.25
N ASN A 471 -5.17 -12.00 12.33
CA ASN A 471 -4.36 -13.20 12.25
C ASN A 471 -2.87 -12.85 12.36
N ALA A 472 -2.02 -13.86 12.50
CA ALA A 472 -0.58 -13.66 12.74
C ALA A 472 0.13 -12.83 11.66
N ASP A 473 -0.43 -12.79 10.44
CA ASP A 473 0.14 -12.11 9.29
C ASP A 473 -0.52 -10.74 9.02
N HIS A 474 -1.70 -10.47 9.58
CA HIS A 474 -2.47 -9.24 9.34
C HIS A 474 -3.32 -8.86 10.57
N PHE A 475 -2.77 -7.98 11.41
CA PHE A 475 -3.42 -7.47 12.63
C PHE A 475 -4.06 -6.09 12.46
N VAL A 476 -3.62 -5.31 11.48
CA VAL A 476 -4.06 -3.93 11.25
C VAL A 476 -4.68 -3.88 9.87
N TRP A 477 -5.94 -3.44 9.79
CA TRP A 477 -6.67 -3.42 8.53
C TRP A 477 -6.04 -2.40 7.56
N ASN A 478 -5.85 -2.81 6.30
CA ASN A 478 -5.26 -2.03 5.22
C ASN A 478 -3.85 -1.46 5.49
N LEU A 479 -3.09 -2.02 6.44
CA LEU A 479 -1.76 -1.54 6.81
C LEU A 479 -0.82 -1.39 5.60
N GLU A 480 -0.78 -2.43 4.77
CA GLU A 480 0.08 -2.53 3.60
C GLU A 480 -0.22 -1.44 2.59
N HIS A 481 -1.49 -1.36 2.17
CA HIS A 481 -1.99 -0.40 1.20
C HIS A 481 -1.71 1.05 1.63
N GLU A 482 -2.06 1.39 2.87
CA GLU A 482 -1.92 2.76 3.37
C GLU A 482 -0.48 3.17 3.61
N TYR A 483 0.37 2.21 3.97
CA TYR A 483 1.79 2.47 4.12
C TYR A 483 2.44 2.79 2.78
N VAL A 484 1.97 2.19 1.68
CA VAL A 484 2.43 2.53 0.33
C VAL A 484 2.07 3.96 -0.06
N HIS A 485 0.93 4.52 0.37
CA HIS A 485 0.63 5.94 0.13
C HIS A 485 1.66 6.88 0.76
N TYR A 486 2.17 6.55 1.95
CA TYR A 486 3.29 7.28 2.55
C TYR A 486 4.57 7.15 1.72
N LEU A 487 4.90 5.94 1.26
CA LEU A 487 6.10 5.71 0.46
C LEU A 487 6.02 6.40 -0.91
N ASP A 488 4.90 6.32 -1.62
CA ASP A 488 4.66 6.97 -2.91
C ASP A 488 4.75 8.49 -2.78
N GLY A 489 4.07 9.09 -1.78
CA GLY A 489 4.16 10.52 -1.49
C GLY A 489 5.58 11.00 -1.17
N ARG A 490 6.36 10.18 -0.46
CA ARG A 490 7.72 10.52 -0.04
C ARG A 490 8.78 10.33 -1.12
N PHE A 491 8.64 9.30 -1.96
CA PHE A 491 9.74 8.83 -2.82
C PHE A 491 9.42 8.93 -4.32
N ASP A 492 8.15 9.05 -4.71
CA ASP A 492 7.73 8.99 -6.12
C ASP A 492 6.90 10.19 -6.60
N LEU A 493 6.20 10.88 -5.70
CA LEU A 493 5.37 12.05 -6.04
C LEU A 493 5.96 13.33 -5.45
N TYR A 494 6.38 14.28 -6.30
CA TYR A 494 6.91 15.55 -5.83
C TYR A 494 5.84 16.46 -5.20
N GLY A 495 6.14 17.00 -4.02
CA GLY A 495 5.27 17.92 -3.28
C GLY A 495 4.25 17.18 -2.42
N GLY A 496 3.33 17.92 -1.79
CA GLY A 496 2.27 17.29 -1.00
C GLY A 496 1.14 16.72 -1.86
N PHE A 497 0.19 16.04 -1.23
CA PHE A 497 -0.96 15.35 -1.87
C PHE A 497 -1.69 16.13 -2.98
N ASN A 498 -1.78 17.47 -2.87
CA ASN A 498 -2.45 18.33 -3.85
C ASN A 498 -1.50 18.95 -4.89
N ALA A 499 -0.23 18.54 -4.93
CA ALA A 499 0.76 19.00 -5.89
C ALA A 499 0.53 18.53 -7.33
N PRO A 500 0.03 17.30 -7.60
CA PRO A 500 -0.31 16.87 -8.94
C PRO A 500 -1.32 17.80 -9.61
N THR A 501 -0.97 18.33 -10.78
CA THR A 501 -1.88 19.17 -11.60
C THR A 501 -2.70 18.36 -12.60
N GLU A 502 -2.50 17.04 -12.64
CA GLU A 502 -3.04 16.09 -13.61
C GLU A 502 -3.61 14.88 -12.87
N ALA A 503 -4.52 14.14 -13.51
CA ALA A 503 -5.11 12.94 -12.92
C ALA A 503 -4.03 11.89 -12.60
N ILE A 504 -3.97 11.46 -11.33
CA ILE A 504 -2.94 10.54 -10.81
C ILE A 504 -3.53 9.36 -10.03
N VAL A 505 -4.85 9.32 -9.81
CA VAL A 505 -5.50 8.34 -8.92
C VAL A 505 -5.25 6.89 -9.35
N TRP A 506 -5.20 6.63 -10.66
CA TRP A 506 -4.89 5.30 -11.19
C TRP A 506 -3.53 4.79 -10.73
N TRP A 507 -2.56 5.70 -10.59
CA TRP A 507 -1.22 5.41 -10.11
C TRP A 507 -1.23 5.29 -8.60
N SER A 508 -1.67 6.32 -7.87
CA SER A 508 -1.56 6.35 -6.41
C SER A 508 -2.31 5.18 -5.76
N GLU A 509 -3.54 4.90 -6.19
CA GLU A 509 -4.32 3.77 -5.66
C GLU A 509 -3.86 2.45 -6.28
N GLY A 510 -3.51 2.44 -7.57
CA GLY A 510 -3.05 1.23 -8.25
C GLY A 510 -1.71 0.70 -7.73
N VAL A 511 -0.76 1.59 -7.40
CA VAL A 511 0.54 1.22 -6.86
C VAL A 511 0.42 0.77 -5.40
N ALA A 512 -0.46 1.40 -4.62
CA ALA A 512 -0.79 0.94 -3.28
C ALA A 512 -1.38 -0.47 -3.29
N GLU A 513 -2.33 -0.74 -4.19
CA GLU A 513 -2.89 -2.08 -4.37
C GLU A 513 -1.86 -3.09 -4.91
N TYR A 514 -1.01 -2.69 -5.87
CA TYR A 514 -0.05 -3.59 -6.49
C TYR A 514 1.10 -3.98 -5.56
N ILE A 515 1.64 -3.02 -4.82
CA ILE A 515 2.70 -3.31 -3.85
C ILE A 515 2.14 -4.16 -2.70
N ALA A 516 0.94 -3.84 -2.20
CA ALA A 516 0.29 -4.58 -1.12
C ALA A 516 -0.14 -6.02 -1.46
N ASN A 517 -0.64 -6.24 -2.68
CA ASN A 517 -1.18 -7.54 -3.11
C ASN A 517 -0.26 -8.30 -4.08
N GLU A 518 0.83 -7.68 -4.54
CA GLU A 518 1.73 -8.23 -5.56
C GLU A 518 0.94 -8.74 -6.80
N ASN A 519 1.06 -10.02 -7.14
CA ASN A 519 0.28 -10.64 -8.22
C ASN A 519 -1.01 -11.33 -7.73
N ASP A 520 -1.32 -11.27 -6.44
CA ASP A 520 -2.41 -11.98 -5.76
C ASP A 520 -3.54 -11.04 -5.33
N ASN A 521 -4.26 -10.47 -6.31
CA ASN A 521 -5.46 -9.67 -6.08
C ASN A 521 -6.69 -10.30 -6.76
N PRO A 522 -7.32 -11.33 -6.16
CA PRO A 522 -8.44 -12.05 -6.78
C PRO A 522 -9.65 -11.14 -7.02
N ALA A 523 -9.86 -10.12 -6.18
CA ALA A 523 -10.95 -9.16 -6.37
C ALA A 523 -10.76 -8.36 -7.67
N ALA A 524 -9.54 -7.97 -8.02
CA ALA A 524 -9.26 -7.34 -9.30
C ALA A 524 -9.41 -8.32 -10.47
N ILE A 525 -8.91 -9.56 -10.34
CA ILE A 525 -9.06 -10.58 -11.39
C ILE A 525 -10.53 -10.91 -11.64
N ASP A 526 -11.38 -10.91 -10.61
CA ASP A 526 -12.80 -11.19 -10.76
C ASP A 526 -13.52 -10.13 -11.61
N THR A 527 -13.06 -8.87 -11.62
CA THR A 527 -13.68 -7.80 -12.43
C THR A 527 -13.51 -7.95 -13.93
N ILE A 528 -12.56 -8.76 -14.39
CA ILE A 528 -12.26 -8.98 -15.82
C ILE A 528 -12.83 -10.31 -16.35
N LYS A 529 -13.34 -11.18 -15.47
CA LYS A 529 -13.83 -12.53 -15.84
C LYS A 529 -15.12 -12.54 -16.64
N ASP A 530 -15.95 -11.51 -16.53
CA ASP A 530 -17.21 -11.40 -17.28
C ASP A 530 -17.03 -10.81 -18.69
N GLY A 531 -15.78 -10.48 -19.07
CA GLY A 531 -15.42 -9.88 -20.34
C GLY A 531 -15.55 -8.36 -20.38
N SER A 532 -15.92 -7.72 -19.26
CA SER A 532 -15.94 -6.26 -19.14
C SER A 532 -14.52 -5.69 -19.15
N THR A 533 -14.31 -4.60 -19.90
CA THR A 533 -13.02 -3.90 -19.88
C THR A 533 -13.16 -2.38 -19.81
N TYR A 534 -12.28 -1.74 -19.02
CA TYR A 534 -11.95 -0.34 -19.22
C TYR A 534 -10.75 -0.22 -20.17
N SER A 535 -10.77 0.79 -21.04
CA SER A 535 -9.57 1.16 -21.80
C SER A 535 -8.52 1.75 -20.86
N LEU A 536 -7.24 1.60 -21.20
CA LEU A 536 -6.11 2.15 -20.46
C LEU A 536 -6.28 3.67 -20.26
N GLY A 537 -6.67 4.37 -21.33
CA GLY A 537 -6.96 5.80 -21.28
C GLY A 537 -8.10 6.15 -20.33
N THR A 538 -9.12 5.30 -20.23
CA THR A 538 -10.17 5.48 -19.22
C THR A 538 -9.59 5.29 -17.83
N VAL A 539 -8.83 4.23 -17.57
CA VAL A 539 -8.21 4.01 -16.26
C VAL A 539 -7.29 5.18 -15.88
N PHE A 540 -6.50 5.73 -16.80
CA PHE A 540 -5.60 6.86 -16.51
C PHE A 540 -6.31 8.18 -16.18
N GLU A 541 -7.51 8.42 -16.71
CA GLU A 541 -8.33 9.59 -16.38
C GLU A 541 -9.15 9.41 -15.08
N THR A 542 -8.79 8.43 -14.24
CA THR A 542 -9.51 8.17 -13.01
C THR A 542 -9.33 9.34 -12.03
N THR A 543 -10.45 9.73 -11.43
CA THR A 543 -10.53 10.68 -10.32
C THR A 543 -11.45 10.08 -9.27
N TYR A 544 -11.46 10.66 -8.07
CA TYR A 544 -12.42 10.28 -7.04
C TYR A 544 -13.85 10.78 -7.33
N ASP A 545 -14.07 11.56 -8.39
CA ASP A 545 -15.40 12.05 -8.77
C ASP A 545 -16.23 10.91 -9.36
N GLY A 546 -17.48 10.76 -8.90
CA GLY A 546 -18.40 9.71 -9.37
C GLY A 546 -18.21 8.33 -8.73
N PHE A 547 -17.24 8.18 -7.82
CA PHE A 547 -16.93 7.00 -6.98
C PHE A 547 -17.21 5.63 -7.64
N ASP A 548 -16.39 5.30 -8.64
CA ASP A 548 -16.31 3.96 -9.22
C ASP A 548 -15.16 3.19 -8.53
N GLN A 549 -15.51 2.43 -7.49
CA GLN A 549 -14.54 1.71 -6.67
C GLN A 549 -13.74 0.68 -7.48
N ASP A 550 -14.36 0.02 -8.45
CA ASP A 550 -13.65 -0.94 -9.30
C ASP A 550 -12.62 -0.23 -10.17
N ARG A 551 -13.00 0.89 -10.80
CA ARG A 551 -12.07 1.66 -11.62
C ARG A 551 -10.91 2.23 -10.81
N ILE A 552 -11.17 2.71 -9.60
CA ILE A 552 -10.17 3.32 -8.71
C ILE A 552 -9.15 2.27 -8.24
N TYR A 553 -9.61 1.19 -7.61
CA TYR A 553 -8.73 0.26 -6.92
C TYR A 553 -8.34 -0.94 -7.80
N ARG A 554 -9.34 -1.64 -8.34
CA ARG A 554 -9.14 -2.92 -9.03
C ARG A 554 -8.53 -2.74 -10.41
N TRP A 555 -9.04 -1.79 -11.19
CA TRP A 555 -8.48 -1.46 -12.50
C TRP A 555 -7.23 -0.60 -12.41
N GLY A 556 -7.09 0.23 -11.36
CA GLY A 556 -5.82 0.88 -11.02
C GLY A 556 -4.71 -0.16 -10.81
N TYR A 557 -4.96 -1.16 -9.97
CA TYR A 557 -4.08 -2.31 -9.77
C TYR A 557 -3.72 -3.01 -11.08
N LEU A 558 -4.72 -3.35 -11.91
CA LEU A 558 -4.48 -4.04 -13.19
C LEU A 558 -3.62 -3.21 -14.14
N ALA A 559 -3.87 -1.89 -14.23
CA ALA A 559 -3.08 -1.00 -15.08
C ALA A 559 -1.64 -0.86 -14.56
N VAL A 560 -1.44 -0.70 -13.25
CA VAL A 560 -0.09 -0.64 -12.66
C VAL A 560 0.65 -1.94 -12.89
N ARG A 561 0.04 -3.09 -12.56
CA ARG A 561 0.62 -4.41 -12.79
C ARG A 561 1.00 -4.63 -14.25
N PHE A 562 0.11 -4.31 -15.18
CA PHE A 562 0.40 -4.38 -16.61
C PHE A 562 1.62 -3.53 -17.00
N MET A 563 1.71 -2.28 -16.53
CA MET A 563 2.87 -1.44 -16.80
C MET A 563 4.16 -1.99 -16.18
N PHE A 564 4.08 -2.61 -15.00
CA PHE A 564 5.21 -3.29 -14.37
C PHE A 564 5.69 -4.52 -15.16
N GLU A 565 4.76 -5.38 -15.59
CA GLU A 565 5.06 -6.64 -16.29
C GLU A 565 5.49 -6.43 -17.74
N ASN A 566 4.87 -5.48 -18.45
CA ASN A 566 5.03 -5.32 -19.90
C ASN A 566 5.83 -4.08 -20.31
N HIS A 567 5.87 -3.03 -19.49
CA HIS A 567 6.37 -1.71 -19.89
C HIS A 567 7.23 -1.02 -18.81
N ARG A 568 8.10 -1.80 -18.18
CA ARG A 568 8.92 -1.38 -17.04
C ARG A 568 9.77 -0.14 -17.30
N ASP A 569 10.41 -0.05 -18.47
CA ASP A 569 11.26 1.09 -18.82
C ASP A 569 10.47 2.38 -19.02
N GLU A 570 9.27 2.27 -19.57
CA GLU A 570 8.33 3.39 -19.70
C GLU A 570 7.87 3.86 -18.31
N LEU A 571 7.56 2.92 -17.41
CA LEU A 571 7.22 3.23 -16.02
C LEU A 571 8.35 3.99 -15.31
N ASN A 572 9.60 3.54 -15.44
CA ASN A 572 10.77 4.22 -14.88
C ASN A 572 10.90 5.67 -15.39
N GLN A 573 10.61 5.91 -16.67
CA GLN A 573 10.63 7.26 -17.24
C GLN A 573 9.46 8.13 -16.74
N MET A 574 8.30 7.53 -16.45
CA MET A 574 7.18 8.24 -15.83
C MET A 574 7.52 8.67 -14.40
N LEU A 575 8.12 7.78 -13.62
CA LEU A 575 8.58 8.06 -12.25
C LEU A 575 9.57 9.22 -12.21
N ALA A 576 10.46 9.33 -13.20
CA ALA A 576 11.36 10.49 -13.31
C ALA A 576 10.60 11.84 -13.43
N SER A 577 9.47 11.86 -14.14
CA SER A 577 8.61 13.04 -14.24
C SER A 577 7.88 13.32 -12.92
N THR A 578 7.28 12.32 -12.29
CA THR A 578 6.51 12.53 -11.03
C THR A 578 7.42 12.93 -9.86
N ARG A 579 8.61 12.32 -9.74
CA ARG A 579 9.63 12.66 -8.72
C ARG A 579 10.19 14.07 -8.84
N SER A 580 10.13 14.66 -10.03
CA SER A 580 10.59 16.03 -10.30
C SER A 580 9.45 17.06 -10.38
N GLY A 581 8.20 16.63 -10.23
CA GLY A 581 7.02 17.49 -10.35
C GLY A 581 6.70 17.93 -11.78
N ASP A 582 7.24 17.25 -12.79
CA ASP A 582 6.91 17.47 -14.21
C ASP A 582 5.58 16.78 -14.58
N TRP A 583 4.48 17.31 -14.04
CA TRP A 583 3.14 16.76 -14.27
C TRP A 583 2.70 16.85 -15.75
N ALA A 584 3.19 17.85 -16.49
CA ALA A 584 2.92 17.98 -17.92
C ALA A 584 3.64 16.88 -18.73
N GLY A 585 4.91 16.59 -18.41
CA GLY A 585 5.65 15.47 -18.98
C GLY A 585 5.02 14.12 -18.66
N TYR A 586 4.62 13.92 -17.39
CA TYR A 586 3.82 12.77 -16.96
C TYR A 586 2.55 12.60 -17.82
N LYS A 587 1.74 13.66 -17.94
CA LYS A 587 0.48 13.60 -18.70
C LYS A 587 0.70 13.29 -20.18
N SER A 588 1.71 13.91 -20.79
CA SER A 588 2.07 13.64 -22.18
C SER A 588 2.43 12.16 -22.40
N ARG A 589 3.10 11.54 -21.42
CA ARG A 589 3.53 10.15 -21.48
C ARG A 589 2.35 9.18 -21.36
N ILE A 590 1.50 9.34 -20.34
CA ILE A 590 0.34 8.45 -20.15
C ILE A 590 -0.68 8.58 -21.29
N ASN A 591 -0.82 9.77 -21.92
CA ASN A 591 -1.66 9.93 -23.12
C ASN A 591 -1.11 9.14 -24.32
N THR A 592 0.22 9.03 -24.44
CA THR A 592 0.88 8.24 -25.49
C THR A 592 0.64 6.76 -25.25
N TRP A 593 0.83 6.30 -24.01
CA TRP A 593 0.56 4.92 -23.60
C TRP A 593 -0.88 4.50 -23.82
N ALA A 594 -1.84 5.37 -23.48
CA ALA A 594 -3.27 5.13 -23.72
C ALA A 594 -3.62 4.86 -25.18
N THR A 595 -2.77 5.28 -26.13
CA THR A 595 -2.94 4.97 -27.56
C THR A 595 -2.14 3.73 -27.95
N ASN A 596 -0.91 3.61 -27.47
CA ASN A 596 0.02 2.57 -27.91
C ASN A 596 -0.29 1.21 -27.31
N TYR A 597 -0.75 1.16 -26.05
CA TYR A 597 -0.82 -0.07 -25.25
C TYR A 597 -2.24 -0.51 -24.90
N ASP A 598 -3.27 0.23 -25.33
CA ASP A 598 -4.67 -0.09 -25.00
C ASP A 598 -5.12 -1.46 -25.52
N ALA A 599 -4.74 -1.78 -26.76
CA ALA A 599 -5.04 -3.06 -27.38
C ALA A 599 -4.27 -4.21 -26.71
N GLU A 600 -3.05 -3.94 -26.23
CA GLU A 600 -2.22 -4.91 -25.52
C GLU A 600 -2.79 -5.19 -24.13
N PHE A 601 -3.13 -4.15 -23.37
CA PHE A 601 -3.77 -4.27 -22.06
C PHE A 601 -5.10 -5.03 -22.10
N THR A 602 -5.91 -4.78 -23.13
CA THR A 602 -7.16 -5.54 -23.34
C THR A 602 -6.87 -7.04 -23.56
N GLN A 603 -5.81 -7.38 -24.29
CA GLN A 603 -5.42 -8.79 -24.50
C GLN A 603 -4.82 -9.41 -23.24
N TRP A 604 -3.98 -8.66 -22.52
CA TRP A 604 -3.36 -9.07 -21.27
C TRP A 604 -4.42 -9.37 -20.20
N THR A 605 -5.41 -8.49 -20.02
CA THR A 605 -6.53 -8.73 -19.09
C THR A 605 -7.37 -9.94 -19.50
N GLN A 606 -7.64 -10.14 -20.80
CA GLN A 606 -8.35 -11.34 -21.26
C GLN A 606 -7.57 -12.63 -21.00
N ALA A 607 -6.25 -12.63 -21.20
CA ALA A 607 -5.40 -13.77 -20.90
C ALA A 607 -5.41 -14.08 -19.39
N LEU A 608 -5.23 -13.06 -18.55
CA LEU A 608 -5.30 -13.16 -17.09
C LEU A 608 -6.65 -13.70 -16.59
N ALA A 609 -7.77 -13.24 -17.18
CA ALA A 609 -9.12 -13.71 -16.87
C ALA A 609 -9.32 -15.21 -17.18
N ASN A 610 -8.62 -15.73 -18.19
CA ASN A 610 -8.67 -17.14 -18.59
C ASN A 610 -7.79 -18.06 -17.73
N GLY A 611 -7.21 -17.54 -16.64
CA GLY A 611 -6.33 -18.31 -15.77
C GLY A 611 -4.93 -18.49 -16.35
N ASP A 612 -4.56 -17.70 -17.35
CA ASP A 612 -3.15 -17.57 -17.72
C ASP A 612 -2.45 -16.82 -16.59
N THR A 613 -1.63 -17.53 -15.82
CA THR A 613 -0.83 -16.94 -14.74
C THR A 613 0.43 -16.25 -15.28
N ASN A 614 0.69 -16.39 -16.59
CA ASN A 614 1.74 -15.71 -17.35
C ASN A 614 1.19 -15.35 -18.74
N PRO A 615 0.24 -14.39 -18.85
CA PRO A 615 -0.12 -13.81 -20.14
C PRO A 615 1.16 -13.35 -20.84
N PRO A 616 1.28 -13.48 -22.18
CA PRO A 616 2.57 -13.52 -22.87
C PRO A 616 3.49 -12.40 -22.40
N GLN A 617 4.40 -12.78 -21.51
CA GLN A 617 5.44 -11.95 -20.97
C GLN A 617 6.46 -11.85 -22.10
N ASN A 618 6.78 -10.65 -22.57
CA ASN A 618 7.98 -10.52 -23.39
C ASN A 618 9.16 -10.93 -22.50
N LYS A 619 9.67 -12.15 -22.67
CA LYS A 619 10.78 -12.60 -21.84
C LYS A 619 12.00 -11.85 -22.33
N ALA A 620 12.72 -11.25 -21.38
CA ALA A 620 13.96 -10.58 -21.73
C ALA A 620 14.87 -11.54 -22.54
N PRO A 621 15.55 -11.04 -23.57
CA PRO A 621 16.38 -11.87 -24.43
C PRO A 621 17.49 -12.52 -23.62
N VAL A 622 18.02 -13.66 -24.07
CA VAL A 622 19.22 -14.23 -23.47
C VAL A 622 20.44 -13.49 -24.03
N ALA A 623 21.09 -12.68 -23.20
CA ALA A 623 22.32 -12.00 -23.56
C ALA A 623 23.54 -12.91 -23.30
N VAL A 624 24.33 -13.18 -24.34
CA VAL A 624 25.54 -14.01 -24.28
C VAL A 624 26.75 -13.16 -24.66
N ILE A 625 27.59 -12.87 -23.67
CA ILE A 625 28.73 -11.96 -23.80
C ILE A 625 30.04 -12.63 -24.20
N ASN A 626 30.11 -13.96 -24.27
CA ASN A 626 31.28 -14.73 -24.75
C ASN A 626 32.66 -14.35 -24.17
N GLY A 627 32.69 -13.75 -22.97
CA GLY A 627 33.90 -13.55 -22.20
C GLY A 627 34.24 -14.76 -21.31
N PRO A 628 35.23 -14.63 -20.42
CA PRO A 628 36.06 -13.45 -20.24
C PRO A 628 36.96 -13.18 -21.46
N TYR A 629 37.29 -11.90 -21.64
CA TYR A 629 38.18 -11.43 -22.70
C TYR A 629 39.58 -11.18 -22.15
N SER A 630 40.59 -11.28 -23.02
CA SER A 630 41.95 -10.90 -22.65
C SER A 630 42.68 -10.28 -23.84
N GLY A 631 43.60 -9.37 -23.55
CA GLY A 631 44.46 -8.71 -24.55
C GLY A 631 45.56 -7.91 -23.88
N GLU A 632 46.45 -7.34 -24.67
CA GLU A 632 47.48 -6.41 -24.18
C GLU A 632 47.04 -4.93 -24.34
N VAL A 633 47.61 -4.05 -23.52
CA VAL A 633 47.39 -2.59 -23.64
C VAL A 633 47.63 -2.12 -25.08
N GLY A 634 46.63 -1.45 -25.67
CA GLY A 634 46.69 -0.92 -27.04
C GLY A 634 46.37 -1.92 -28.15
N GLU A 635 46.11 -3.19 -27.84
CA GLU A 635 45.61 -4.15 -28.84
C GLU A 635 44.08 -4.10 -28.98
N LEU A 636 43.59 -4.33 -30.21
CA LEU A 636 42.16 -4.46 -30.49
C LEU A 636 41.68 -5.85 -30.07
N ILE A 637 40.78 -5.88 -29.09
CA ILE A 637 40.07 -7.07 -28.64
C ILE A 637 38.73 -7.12 -29.38
N SER A 638 38.42 -8.25 -30.00
CA SER A 638 37.13 -8.48 -30.66
C SER A 638 36.11 -9.08 -29.68
N PHE A 639 35.02 -8.35 -29.47
CA PHE A 639 33.91 -8.73 -28.60
C PHE A 639 32.81 -9.39 -29.43
N THR A 640 32.10 -10.35 -28.84
CA THR A 640 31.04 -11.06 -29.55
C THR A 640 29.81 -11.30 -28.70
N SER A 641 28.65 -10.98 -29.29
CA SER A 641 27.33 -11.31 -28.75
C SER A 641 26.81 -12.65 -29.29
N ASN A 642 27.66 -13.45 -29.95
CA ASN A 642 27.24 -14.66 -30.64
C ASN A 642 26.57 -15.66 -29.69
N GLY A 643 25.39 -16.14 -30.06
CA GLY A 643 24.56 -16.97 -29.19
C GLY A 643 23.61 -16.18 -28.31
N SER A 644 23.61 -14.84 -28.36
CA SER A 644 22.48 -14.06 -27.84
C SER A 644 21.27 -14.32 -28.72
N TYR A 645 20.12 -14.57 -28.10
CA TYR A 645 18.89 -14.87 -28.82
C TYR A 645 17.71 -14.43 -27.99
N ASP A 646 16.59 -14.24 -28.68
CA ASP A 646 15.30 -14.13 -28.04
C ASP A 646 14.46 -15.35 -28.41
N GLU A 647 13.67 -15.87 -27.47
CA GLU A 647 12.84 -17.06 -27.69
C GLU A 647 11.60 -16.74 -28.53
N GLU A 648 11.16 -15.48 -28.49
CA GLU A 648 9.86 -15.02 -28.98
C GLU A 648 9.99 -14.16 -30.24
N SER A 649 11.16 -13.55 -30.43
CA SER A 649 11.43 -12.53 -31.45
C SER A 649 12.88 -12.54 -31.98
N SER A 650 13.35 -11.40 -32.50
CA SER A 650 14.73 -11.17 -32.91
C SER A 650 15.34 -10.02 -32.14
N ILE A 651 16.65 -10.09 -31.86
CA ILE A 651 17.38 -8.98 -31.25
C ILE A 651 17.32 -7.73 -32.14
N ALA A 652 16.79 -6.64 -31.59
CA ALA A 652 16.68 -5.36 -32.27
C ALA A 652 17.91 -4.47 -32.08
N SER A 653 18.56 -4.50 -30.90
CA SER A 653 19.75 -3.69 -30.65
C SER A 653 20.73 -4.31 -29.65
N TYR A 654 21.97 -3.82 -29.71
CA TYR A 654 23.06 -4.19 -28.82
C TYR A 654 23.63 -2.90 -28.22
N SER A 655 24.01 -2.93 -26.95
CA SER A 655 24.74 -1.86 -26.29
C SER A 655 25.87 -2.46 -25.45
N TRP A 656 27.09 -2.09 -25.76
CA TRP A 656 28.30 -2.46 -25.04
C TRP A 656 28.79 -1.29 -24.20
N ASP A 657 29.07 -1.53 -22.93
CA ASP A 657 29.90 -0.70 -22.07
C ASP A 657 31.19 -1.45 -21.80
N PHE A 658 32.32 -0.87 -22.18
CA PHE A 658 33.63 -1.50 -22.02
C PHE A 658 34.24 -1.29 -20.62
N GLY A 659 33.59 -0.52 -19.73
CA GLY A 659 34.07 -0.30 -18.37
C GLY A 659 35.20 0.73 -18.25
N ASP A 660 35.62 1.36 -19.34
CA ASP A 660 36.60 2.45 -19.39
C ASP A 660 35.98 3.81 -19.76
N GLY A 661 34.64 3.88 -19.77
CA GLY A 661 33.86 5.06 -20.15
C GLY A 661 33.55 5.16 -21.64
N THR A 662 33.94 4.17 -22.44
CA THR A 662 33.59 4.07 -23.86
C THR A 662 32.51 3.01 -24.12
N THR A 663 31.72 3.19 -25.19
CA THR A 663 30.58 2.32 -25.52
C THR A 663 30.51 1.99 -27.01
N SER A 664 29.74 0.96 -27.38
CA SER A 664 29.43 0.62 -28.78
C SER A 664 28.01 0.07 -28.95
N SER A 665 27.40 0.30 -30.12
CA SER A 665 26.10 -0.27 -30.49
C SER A 665 26.18 -1.36 -31.56
N GLU A 666 27.40 -1.80 -31.92
CA GLU A 666 27.58 -2.91 -32.86
C GLU A 666 27.33 -4.25 -32.17
N ALA A 667 26.83 -5.25 -32.90
CA ALA A 667 26.62 -6.59 -32.35
C ALA A 667 27.94 -7.25 -31.91
N ASN A 668 29.01 -7.08 -32.70
CA ASN A 668 30.34 -7.65 -32.44
C ASN A 668 31.42 -6.57 -32.62
N PRO A 669 31.58 -5.64 -31.65
CA PRO A 669 32.53 -4.54 -31.78
C PRO A 669 33.97 -4.99 -31.55
N SER A 670 34.92 -4.13 -31.87
CA SER A 670 36.31 -4.26 -31.41
C SER A 670 36.70 -3.03 -30.60
N HIS A 671 37.39 -3.23 -29.48
CA HIS A 671 37.81 -2.17 -28.57
C HIS A 671 39.23 -2.41 -28.05
N SER A 672 39.96 -1.35 -27.72
CA SER A 672 41.33 -1.41 -27.19
C SER A 672 41.44 -0.55 -25.94
N TYR A 673 42.10 -1.06 -24.91
CA TYR A 673 42.24 -0.37 -23.63
C TYR A 673 43.59 0.32 -23.49
N ALA A 674 43.58 1.53 -22.93
CA ALA A 674 44.78 2.36 -22.76
C ALA A 674 45.61 2.01 -21.51
N THR A 675 45.01 1.34 -20.52
CA THR A 675 45.65 0.98 -19.25
C THR A 675 45.44 -0.50 -18.96
N ALA A 676 46.44 -1.15 -18.36
CA ALA A 676 46.30 -2.52 -17.89
C ALA A 676 45.40 -2.53 -16.64
N ALA A 677 44.26 -3.19 -16.75
CA ALA A 677 43.29 -3.36 -15.68
C ALA A 677 42.33 -4.49 -16.06
N ASP A 678 41.58 -4.95 -15.08
CA ASP A 678 40.37 -5.72 -15.32
C ASP A 678 39.22 -4.74 -15.52
N TYR A 679 38.65 -4.73 -16.73
CA TYR A 679 37.50 -3.91 -17.06
C TYR A 679 36.23 -4.76 -17.00
N ALA A 680 35.20 -4.23 -16.32
CA ALA A 680 33.88 -4.82 -16.34
C ALA A 680 33.20 -4.47 -17.65
N VAL A 681 33.12 -5.43 -18.56
CA VAL A 681 32.45 -5.27 -19.85
C VAL A 681 31.03 -5.75 -19.72
N THR A 682 30.07 -4.89 -20.05
CA THR A 682 28.65 -5.19 -19.99
C THR A 682 28.07 -5.14 -21.39
N LEU A 683 27.39 -6.22 -21.78
CA LEU A 683 26.56 -6.28 -22.97
C LEU A 683 25.10 -6.22 -22.53
N THR A 684 24.38 -5.25 -23.07
CA THR A 684 22.92 -5.20 -23.02
C THR A 684 22.37 -5.55 -24.40
N VAL A 685 21.47 -6.51 -24.43
CA VAL A 685 20.76 -6.93 -25.64
C VAL A 685 19.30 -6.56 -25.48
N THR A 686 18.70 -5.95 -26.49
CA THR A 686 17.27 -5.59 -26.51
C THR A 686 16.58 -6.29 -27.67
N ASP A 687 15.45 -6.95 -27.40
CA ASP A 687 14.63 -7.62 -28.40
C ASP A 687 13.76 -6.64 -29.21
N ALA A 688 12.95 -7.15 -30.14
CA ALA A 688 12.12 -6.33 -31.03
C ALA A 688 10.87 -5.75 -30.36
N GLU A 689 10.53 -6.24 -29.18
CA GLU A 689 9.36 -5.93 -28.38
C GLU A 689 9.73 -5.04 -27.17
N GLY A 690 11.03 -4.76 -26.99
CA GLY A 690 11.60 -3.76 -26.10
C GLY A 690 12.17 -4.29 -24.78
N ALA A 691 12.08 -5.60 -24.48
CA ALA A 691 12.71 -6.12 -23.27
C ALA A 691 14.22 -6.28 -23.47
N SER A 692 14.95 -6.10 -22.38
CA SER A 692 16.41 -6.08 -22.40
C SER A 692 16.99 -6.97 -21.32
N ALA A 693 18.11 -7.62 -21.64
CA ALA A 693 18.92 -8.32 -20.66
C ALA A 693 20.36 -7.84 -20.74
N SER A 694 20.97 -7.69 -19.56
CA SER A 694 22.38 -7.34 -19.43
C SER A 694 23.16 -8.52 -18.85
N VAL A 695 24.35 -8.73 -19.37
CA VAL A 695 25.32 -9.68 -18.83
C VAL A 695 26.66 -8.97 -18.78
N SER A 696 27.43 -9.23 -17.72
CA SER A 696 28.76 -8.66 -17.56
C SER A 696 29.81 -9.77 -17.54
N THR A 697 30.98 -9.45 -18.07
CA THR A 697 32.18 -10.28 -17.99
C THR A 697 33.39 -9.40 -17.79
N THR A 698 34.55 -10.01 -17.58
CA THR A 698 35.80 -9.27 -17.41
C THR A 698 36.58 -9.27 -18.71
N ALA A 699 37.11 -8.11 -19.09
CA ALA A 699 38.22 -8.00 -20.03
C ALA A 699 39.51 -7.77 -19.24
N THR A 700 40.35 -8.80 -19.14
CA THR A 700 41.64 -8.73 -18.47
C THR A 700 42.68 -8.19 -19.44
N VAL A 701 43.00 -6.91 -19.30
CA VAL A 701 44.02 -6.25 -20.11
C VAL A 701 45.34 -6.36 -19.39
N THR A 702 46.17 -7.26 -19.90
CA THR A 702 47.51 -7.50 -19.40
C THR A 702 48.54 -6.72 -20.20
N GLY A 703 49.82 -6.97 -19.92
CA GLY A 703 50.89 -6.17 -20.45
C GLY A 703 51.10 -4.96 -19.54
N THR A 704 52.30 -4.81 -19.03
CA THR A 704 52.71 -3.53 -18.50
C THR A 704 52.62 -2.54 -19.67
N GLN A 705 52.04 -1.36 -19.46
CA GLN A 705 52.65 -0.18 -20.07
C GLN A 705 54.17 -0.40 -19.96
N PRO A 706 54.95 -0.48 -21.07
CA PRO A 706 56.36 -0.87 -20.99
C PRO A 706 56.97 -0.09 -19.84
N PRO A 707 57.53 -0.74 -18.80
CA PRO A 707 57.66 -0.13 -17.49
C PRO A 707 58.38 1.20 -17.64
N VAL A 708 57.63 2.29 -17.52
CA VAL A 708 58.21 3.63 -17.46
C VAL A 708 58.49 3.86 -15.99
N GLY A 709 59.59 3.28 -15.51
CA GLY A 709 59.99 3.46 -14.13
C GLY A 709 60.70 2.26 -13.53
N ASN A 710 60.86 2.35 -12.22
CA ASN A 710 61.75 1.56 -11.39
C ASN A 710 60.96 0.64 -10.43
N GLU A 711 59.79 0.09 -10.82
CA GLU A 711 58.98 -0.80 -9.96
C GLU A 711 58.81 -2.18 -10.62
N LEU A 712 59.15 -3.25 -9.89
CA LEU A 712 59.07 -4.65 -10.30
C LEU A 712 57.74 -5.25 -9.88
N GLN A 713 57.12 -6.04 -10.76
CA GLN A 713 55.88 -6.75 -10.49
C GLN A 713 56.15 -8.25 -10.22
N ASN A 714 55.33 -8.85 -9.36
CA ASN A 714 55.45 -10.27 -9.01
C ASN A 714 55.38 -11.16 -10.25
N GLY A 715 56.39 -12.00 -10.46
CA GLY A 715 56.46 -12.93 -11.58
C GLY A 715 56.93 -12.34 -12.91
N VAL A 716 57.08 -11.02 -13.03
CA VAL A 716 57.39 -10.32 -14.30
C VAL A 716 58.88 -10.02 -14.40
N ALA A 717 59.49 -10.31 -15.55
CA ALA A 717 60.89 -9.98 -15.84
C ALA A 717 61.00 -8.65 -16.60
N GLN A 718 61.92 -7.79 -16.18
CA GLN A 718 62.22 -6.48 -16.78
C GLN A 718 63.64 -6.50 -17.37
N GLN A 719 63.78 -6.06 -18.63
CA GLN A 719 65.09 -5.88 -19.25
C GLN A 719 65.84 -4.73 -18.58
N VAL A 720 67.08 -4.98 -18.16
CA VAL A 720 67.97 -3.99 -17.55
C VAL A 720 69.29 -3.99 -18.30
N THR A 721 69.66 -2.83 -18.83
CA THR A 721 70.97 -2.57 -19.42
C THR A 721 71.71 -1.51 -18.62
N GLY A 722 73.02 -1.62 -18.53
CA GLY A 722 73.86 -0.63 -17.87
C GLY A 722 75.30 -0.70 -18.34
N ASN A 723 76.01 0.40 -18.16
CA ASN A 723 77.46 0.45 -18.35
C ASN A 723 78.18 0.06 -17.05
N THR A 724 79.49 -0.16 -17.17
CA THR A 724 80.38 -0.32 -16.03
C THR A 724 80.27 0.89 -15.10
N GLY A 725 79.92 0.66 -13.83
CA GLY A 725 79.70 1.68 -12.80
C GLY A 725 78.26 2.21 -12.70
N ASP A 726 77.32 1.77 -13.55
CA ASP A 726 75.92 2.20 -13.46
C ASP A 726 75.21 1.54 -12.26
N GLU A 727 74.43 2.34 -11.53
CA GLU A 727 73.46 1.86 -10.53
C GLU A 727 72.04 1.98 -11.08
N LYS A 728 71.38 0.85 -11.32
CA LYS A 728 69.96 0.80 -11.66
C LYS A 728 69.17 0.43 -10.41
N ARG A 729 68.17 1.24 -10.05
CA ARG A 729 67.41 1.05 -8.82
C ARG A 729 65.98 0.67 -9.15
N PHE A 730 65.43 -0.27 -8.40
CA PHE A 730 64.07 -0.75 -8.52
C PHE A 730 63.42 -0.96 -7.14
N VAL A 731 62.11 -1.12 -7.10
CA VAL A 731 61.35 -1.48 -5.89
C VAL A 731 60.36 -2.61 -6.18
N VAL A 732 60.06 -3.45 -5.19
CA VAL A 732 58.95 -4.42 -5.23
C VAL A 732 58.17 -4.34 -3.92
N ASN A 733 56.84 -4.25 -4.01
CA ASN A 733 55.94 -4.23 -2.85
C ASN A 733 55.44 -5.65 -2.55
N VAL A 734 55.64 -6.13 -1.32
CA VAL A 734 55.32 -7.51 -0.91
C VAL A 734 54.17 -7.50 0.14
N PRO A 735 53.08 -8.27 -0.05
CA PRO A 735 51.93 -8.28 0.85
C PRO A 735 52.13 -9.14 2.11
N ALA A 736 51.26 -8.96 3.12
CA ALA A 736 51.38 -9.57 4.45
C ALA A 736 51.18 -11.09 4.52
N ASN A 737 50.67 -11.71 3.46
CA ASN A 737 50.44 -13.15 3.32
C ASN A 737 51.35 -13.80 2.25
N ALA A 738 52.45 -13.12 1.89
CA ALA A 738 53.45 -13.66 0.96
C ALA A 738 54.46 -14.58 1.65
N SER A 739 54.90 -15.59 0.92
CA SER A 739 55.99 -16.52 1.25
C SER A 739 56.92 -16.66 0.05
N ASP A 740 58.17 -17.09 0.28
CA ASP A 740 59.15 -17.43 -0.76
C ASP A 740 59.44 -16.29 -1.75
N LEU A 741 59.79 -15.09 -1.25
CA LEU A 741 60.23 -13.98 -2.10
C LEU A 741 61.58 -14.30 -2.75
N GLU A 742 61.63 -14.27 -4.08
CA GLU A 742 62.82 -14.49 -4.90
C GLU A 742 63.03 -13.32 -5.87
N ILE A 743 64.22 -12.72 -5.86
CA ILE A 743 64.64 -11.67 -6.82
C ILE A 743 65.86 -12.19 -7.59
N THR A 744 65.79 -12.19 -8.92
CA THR A 744 66.82 -12.78 -9.79
C THR A 744 67.25 -11.85 -10.89
N LEU A 745 68.55 -11.89 -11.21
CA LEU A 745 69.09 -11.52 -12.53
C LEU A 745 69.35 -12.80 -13.31
N ASN A 746 68.91 -12.86 -14.57
CA ASN A 746 69.18 -14.00 -15.42
C ASN A 746 69.30 -13.61 -16.90
N GLY A 747 70.16 -14.30 -17.63
CA GLY A 747 70.33 -14.15 -19.08
C GLY A 747 71.13 -12.91 -19.50
N GLY A 748 71.29 -12.80 -20.82
CA GLY A 748 72.03 -11.73 -21.49
C GLY A 748 73.56 -11.83 -21.37
N SER A 749 74.25 -10.70 -21.41
CA SER A 749 75.73 -10.63 -21.43
C SER A 749 76.26 -9.55 -20.50
N GLY A 750 77.51 -9.68 -20.04
CA GLY A 750 78.12 -8.73 -19.11
C GLY A 750 78.12 -9.20 -17.65
N ASP A 751 78.22 -8.22 -16.74
CA ASP A 751 78.34 -8.45 -15.29
C ASP A 751 77.59 -7.36 -14.51
N GLY A 752 76.34 -7.64 -14.15
CA GLY A 752 75.50 -6.80 -13.28
C GLY A 752 75.20 -7.51 -11.97
N ASP A 753 75.52 -6.85 -10.85
CA ASP A 753 75.38 -7.38 -9.49
C ASP A 753 74.13 -6.87 -8.76
N LEU A 754 73.39 -7.78 -8.13
CA LEU A 754 72.14 -7.59 -7.42
C LEU A 754 72.39 -7.28 -5.94
N TYR A 755 71.74 -6.22 -5.46
CA TYR A 755 71.66 -5.86 -4.05
C TYR A 755 70.19 -5.64 -3.70
N VAL A 756 69.71 -6.27 -2.63
CA VAL A 756 68.32 -6.16 -2.16
C VAL A 756 68.31 -5.72 -0.70
N LYS A 757 67.39 -4.83 -0.33
CA LYS A 757 67.16 -4.42 1.07
C LYS A 757 65.70 -4.06 1.32
N PHE A 758 65.15 -4.47 2.45
CA PHE A 758 63.80 -4.11 2.91
C PHE A 758 63.78 -2.70 3.51
N GLY A 759 62.74 -1.91 3.19
CA GLY A 759 62.43 -0.62 3.80
C GLY A 759 63.36 0.55 3.41
N ASP A 760 64.61 0.29 3.01
CA ASP A 760 65.58 1.31 2.60
C ASP A 760 66.33 0.91 1.32
N ALA A 761 66.82 1.90 0.57
CA ALA A 761 67.64 1.67 -0.62
C ALA A 761 68.98 0.98 -0.27
N PRO A 762 69.37 -0.10 -0.98
CA PRO A 762 70.67 -0.73 -0.76
C PRO A 762 71.81 0.14 -1.28
N THR A 763 72.98 -0.05 -0.69
CA THR A 763 74.28 0.49 -1.14
C THR A 763 75.28 -0.67 -1.24
N MET A 764 76.45 -0.46 -1.84
CA MET A 764 77.51 -1.46 -1.88
C MET A 764 78.02 -1.89 -0.49
N GLU A 765 77.69 -1.14 0.57
CA GLU A 765 78.09 -1.42 1.96
C GLU A 765 76.91 -1.82 2.88
N SER A 766 75.66 -1.66 2.43
CA SER A 766 74.45 -1.94 3.22
C SER A 766 73.36 -2.58 2.35
N TYR A 767 73.09 -3.86 2.61
CA TYR A 767 72.12 -4.69 1.89
C TYR A 767 71.66 -5.85 2.79
N ASP A 768 70.47 -6.39 2.51
CA ASP A 768 69.97 -7.60 3.16
C ASP A 768 70.35 -8.86 2.37
N CYS A 769 70.48 -8.73 1.04
CA CYS A 769 70.95 -9.80 0.18
C CYS A 769 71.81 -9.28 -0.98
N ARG A 770 72.96 -9.94 -1.19
CA ARG A 770 73.88 -9.76 -2.32
C ARG A 770 74.54 -11.10 -2.70
N PRO A 771 74.28 -11.65 -3.89
CA PRO A 771 74.96 -12.84 -4.40
C PRO A 771 76.41 -12.51 -4.78
N TYR A 772 77.40 -13.30 -4.35
CA TYR A 772 78.82 -13.13 -4.75
C TYR A 772 79.12 -13.96 -6.00
N VAL A 773 78.42 -13.72 -7.09
CA VAL A 773 78.52 -14.53 -8.32
C VAL A 773 78.89 -13.63 -9.48
N GLY A 774 79.96 -13.94 -10.21
CA GLY A 774 80.32 -13.15 -11.40
C GLY A 774 79.42 -13.50 -12.59
N GLY A 775 79.01 -12.47 -13.32
CA GLY A 775 78.09 -12.54 -14.46
C GLY A 775 76.62 -12.38 -14.04
N ASN A 776 75.73 -12.25 -15.02
CA ASN A 776 74.34 -11.86 -14.80
C ASN A 776 73.40 -12.94 -14.21
N SER A 777 73.92 -13.95 -13.51
CA SER A 777 73.13 -15.05 -12.93
C SER A 777 73.09 -14.94 -11.42
N GLU A 778 72.22 -14.07 -10.93
CA GLU A 778 72.13 -13.70 -9.52
C GLU A 778 70.76 -14.03 -8.93
N ARG A 779 70.73 -14.37 -7.64
CA ARG A 779 69.50 -14.74 -6.93
C ARG A 779 69.54 -14.39 -5.46
N CYS A 780 68.51 -13.68 -5.01
CA CYS A 780 68.20 -13.42 -3.61
C CYS A 780 66.88 -14.09 -3.23
N THR A 781 66.89 -14.95 -2.21
CA THR A 781 65.69 -15.64 -1.73
C THR A 781 65.46 -15.32 -0.25
N ILE A 782 64.22 -14.95 0.09
CA ILE A 782 63.75 -14.61 1.43
C ILE A 782 62.50 -15.46 1.68
N ALA A 783 62.65 -16.53 2.47
CA ALA A 783 61.58 -17.51 2.69
C ALA A 783 60.36 -16.93 3.43
N GLU A 784 60.59 -16.05 4.41
CA GLU A 784 59.56 -15.32 5.16
C GLU A 784 59.73 -13.82 4.94
N PRO A 785 59.22 -13.27 3.82
CA PRO A 785 59.38 -11.85 3.53
C PRO A 785 58.50 -11.00 4.44
N GLN A 786 59.00 -9.83 4.82
CA GLN A 786 58.23 -8.83 5.56
C GLN A 786 57.28 -8.10 4.61
N ALA A 787 56.06 -7.81 5.08
CA ALA A 787 55.12 -6.99 4.33
C ALA A 787 55.67 -5.57 4.16
N GLY A 788 55.78 -5.09 2.93
CA GLY A 788 56.29 -3.76 2.62
C GLY A 788 57.19 -3.71 1.39
N THR A 789 57.93 -2.62 1.23
CA THR A 789 58.73 -2.35 0.04
C THR A 789 60.15 -2.91 0.18
N TYR A 790 60.57 -3.72 -0.77
CA TYR A 790 61.96 -4.12 -0.98
C TYR A 790 62.59 -3.28 -2.08
N HIS A 791 63.71 -2.63 -1.78
CA HIS A 791 64.51 -1.90 -2.74
C HIS A 791 65.58 -2.81 -3.35
N VAL A 792 65.73 -2.72 -4.67
CA VAL A 792 66.65 -3.51 -5.47
C VAL A 792 67.61 -2.59 -6.19
N MET A 793 68.89 -2.91 -6.22
CA MET A 793 69.91 -2.22 -7.01
C MET A 793 70.66 -3.23 -7.86
N VAL A 794 70.84 -2.92 -9.14
CA VAL A 794 71.73 -3.63 -10.05
C VAL A 794 72.93 -2.72 -10.33
N TYR A 795 74.12 -3.16 -9.96
CA TYR A 795 75.37 -2.42 -10.14
C TYR A 795 76.21 -3.06 -11.25
N GLY A 796 76.59 -2.30 -12.27
CA GLY A 796 77.41 -2.82 -13.37
C GLY A 796 78.89 -2.95 -13.02
N TYR A 797 79.39 -4.15 -12.73
CA TYR A 797 80.84 -4.40 -12.66
C TYR A 797 81.49 -4.49 -14.04
N ALA A 798 80.70 -4.81 -15.06
CA ALA A 798 80.99 -4.58 -16.47
C ALA A 798 79.75 -4.02 -17.17
N ASN A 799 79.85 -3.66 -18.46
CA ASN A 799 78.65 -3.37 -19.24
C ASN A 799 77.76 -4.62 -19.25
N PHE A 800 76.49 -4.47 -18.93
CA PHE A 800 75.57 -5.59 -18.77
C PHE A 800 74.25 -5.35 -19.50
N ASP A 801 73.66 -6.46 -19.93
CA ASP A 801 72.29 -6.58 -20.42
C ASP A 801 71.70 -7.86 -19.84
N THR A 802 70.62 -7.77 -19.06
CA THR A 802 70.04 -8.91 -18.34
C THR A 802 68.56 -8.70 -18.02
N GLN A 803 67.90 -9.72 -17.49
CA GLN A 803 66.51 -9.69 -17.05
C GLN A 803 66.43 -9.73 -15.52
N LEU A 804 65.81 -8.71 -14.92
CA LEU A 804 65.54 -8.62 -13.48
C LEU A 804 64.09 -9.04 -13.20
N LYS A 805 63.88 -9.97 -12.28
CA LYS A 805 62.55 -10.48 -11.92
C LYS A 805 62.41 -10.62 -10.40
N ALA A 806 61.26 -10.21 -9.85
CA ALA A 806 60.86 -10.53 -8.48
C ALA A 806 59.69 -11.54 -8.51
N ASN A 807 59.62 -12.48 -7.56
CA ASN A 807 58.59 -13.52 -7.48
C ASN A 807 58.26 -13.85 -6.02
N TYR A 808 56.99 -14.09 -5.65
CA TYR A 808 56.56 -14.55 -4.32
C TYR A 808 55.21 -15.30 -4.40
N THR A 809 54.92 -16.16 -3.42
CA THR A 809 53.68 -16.97 -3.33
C THR A 809 52.71 -16.42 -2.28
N VAL A 810 51.42 -16.34 -2.60
CA VAL A 810 50.34 -15.88 -1.70
C VAL A 810 49.46 -17.07 -1.30
N GLN A 811 49.19 -17.29 0.00
CA GLN A 811 48.29 -18.37 0.45
C GLN A 811 46.81 -17.94 0.47
N SER A 812 45.92 -18.75 -0.11
CA SER A 812 44.45 -18.59 -0.10
C SER A 812 43.76 -19.80 0.57
N GLY A 813 42.70 -19.56 1.36
CA GLY A 813 41.94 -20.60 2.05
C GLY A 813 40.69 -21.08 1.27
N GLY A 814 40.49 -22.40 1.21
CA GLY A 814 39.17 -23.04 1.36
C GLY A 814 38.12 -23.06 0.24
N GLY A 815 38.43 -23.63 -0.94
CA GLY A 815 37.58 -24.54 -1.75
C GLY A 815 36.08 -24.34 -2.11
N PHE A 816 35.31 -23.41 -1.55
CA PHE A 816 33.86 -23.27 -1.81
C PHE A 816 33.54 -22.12 -2.78
N ASN A 817 32.72 -22.37 -3.80
CA ASN A 817 32.44 -21.43 -4.89
C ASN A 817 31.11 -20.69 -4.69
N VAL A 818 31.07 -19.74 -3.74
CA VAL A 818 29.91 -18.87 -3.51
C VAL A 818 30.21 -17.47 -4.06
N PRO A 819 29.34 -16.87 -4.89
CA PRO A 819 29.49 -15.47 -5.30
C PRO A 819 29.64 -14.52 -4.10
N ASN A 820 30.49 -13.50 -4.24
CA ASN A 820 30.72 -12.55 -3.15
C ASN A 820 29.63 -11.47 -3.10
N ALA A 821 28.44 -11.83 -2.61
CA ALA A 821 27.32 -10.90 -2.41
C ALA A 821 27.70 -9.67 -1.57
N CYS A 822 28.59 -9.80 -0.59
CA CYS A 822 29.06 -8.67 0.22
C CYS A 822 29.88 -7.63 -0.56
N ALA A 823 30.25 -7.90 -1.81
CA ALA A 823 30.88 -6.91 -2.68
C ALA A 823 29.86 -5.96 -3.35
N THR A 824 28.58 -6.34 -3.42
CA THR A 824 27.55 -5.63 -4.19
C THR A 824 26.25 -5.37 -3.41
N GLU A 825 26.04 -6.04 -2.28
CA GLU A 825 24.81 -5.98 -1.48
C GLU A 825 25.08 -5.48 -0.04
N GLY A 826 24.04 -4.94 0.61
CA GLY A 826 24.08 -4.59 2.02
C GLY A 826 24.03 -5.83 2.92
N PRO A 827 24.77 -5.85 4.06
CA PRO A 827 24.77 -6.99 4.98
C PRO A 827 23.40 -7.23 5.63
N SER A 828 22.95 -8.49 5.64
CA SER A 828 21.67 -8.90 6.24
C SER A 828 21.84 -9.61 7.60
N GLY A 829 21.04 -9.18 8.58
CA GLY A 829 21.01 -9.77 9.92
C GLY A 829 20.03 -10.94 10.10
N GLY A 830 19.23 -11.24 9.09
CA GLY A 830 18.21 -12.28 9.14
C GLY A 830 17.25 -12.18 7.97
N GLY A 831 16.32 -13.13 7.86
CA GLY A 831 15.35 -13.12 6.76
C GLY A 831 15.14 -14.48 6.12
N ARG A 832 14.86 -14.48 4.82
CA ARG A 832 14.54 -15.69 4.06
C ARG A 832 15.53 -15.88 2.92
N LEU A 833 15.97 -17.12 2.76
CA LEU A 833 16.75 -17.58 1.62
C LEU A 833 15.83 -18.31 0.64
N TYR A 834 16.02 -18.04 -0.66
CA TYR A 834 15.36 -18.74 -1.77
C TYR A 834 16.38 -19.51 -2.60
N ASP A 835 15.91 -20.50 -3.34
CA ASP A 835 16.76 -21.34 -4.20
C ASP A 835 17.57 -20.50 -5.19
N GLY A 836 18.90 -20.63 -5.14
CA GLY A 836 19.85 -19.95 -5.99
C GLY A 836 20.35 -18.59 -5.47
N ASP A 837 19.63 -17.97 -4.53
CA ASP A 837 19.91 -16.62 -4.03
C ASP A 837 21.12 -16.59 -3.10
N VAL A 838 22.03 -15.66 -3.38
CA VAL A 838 23.23 -15.42 -2.57
C VAL A 838 23.00 -14.19 -1.72
N MET A 839 23.24 -14.26 -0.42
CA MET A 839 23.00 -13.17 0.53
C MET A 839 24.29 -12.80 1.26
N CYS A 840 24.54 -11.50 1.42
CA CYS A 840 25.60 -10.99 2.30
C CYS A 840 25.20 -11.12 3.78
N LEU A 841 26.05 -11.75 4.60
CA LEU A 841 25.82 -11.89 6.03
C LEU A 841 26.32 -10.66 6.81
N ALA A 842 25.51 -10.18 7.75
CA ALA A 842 25.92 -9.10 8.65
C ALA A 842 26.91 -9.56 9.72
N GLU A 843 27.69 -8.62 10.25
CA GLU A 843 28.60 -8.87 11.37
C GLU A 843 27.84 -8.91 12.72
N GLN A 844 26.95 -9.90 12.89
CA GLN A 844 26.20 -10.13 14.12
C GLN A 844 26.08 -11.62 14.44
N GLU A 845 25.88 -11.97 15.71
CA GLU A 845 25.76 -13.36 16.16
C GLU A 845 24.66 -13.52 17.23
N PRO A 846 23.72 -14.48 17.08
CA PRO A 846 23.48 -15.32 15.89
C PRO A 846 22.65 -14.62 14.81
N ILE A 847 22.81 -15.05 13.55
CA ILE A 847 21.92 -14.69 12.43
C ILE A 847 20.90 -15.82 12.26
N TRP A 848 19.63 -15.46 12.08
CA TRP A 848 18.52 -16.39 11.94
C TRP A 848 17.89 -16.27 10.55
N LEU A 849 17.88 -17.38 9.81
CA LEU A 849 17.37 -17.44 8.44
C LEU A 849 16.34 -18.55 8.28
N SER A 850 15.32 -18.29 7.45
CA SER A 850 14.31 -19.28 7.06
C SER A 850 14.50 -19.66 5.59
N ILE A 851 14.11 -20.88 5.23
CA ILE A 851 14.08 -21.38 3.85
C ILE A 851 12.66 -21.91 3.61
N ALA A 852 11.97 -21.35 2.62
CA ALA A 852 10.63 -21.78 2.25
C ALA A 852 10.65 -23.03 1.39
N ASP A 853 9.54 -23.77 1.39
CA ASP A 853 9.25 -24.87 0.46
C ASP A 853 10.30 -25.98 0.42
N VAL A 854 11.04 -26.22 1.51
CA VAL A 854 12.08 -27.26 1.53
C VAL A 854 11.51 -28.67 1.37
N SER A 855 10.21 -28.87 1.62
CA SER A 855 9.51 -30.15 1.41
C SER A 855 9.23 -30.47 -0.06
N SER A 856 9.23 -29.47 -0.96
CA SER A 856 9.08 -29.71 -2.41
C SER A 856 10.40 -30.12 -3.07
N ALA A 857 11.53 -29.82 -2.43
CA ALA A 857 12.86 -30.14 -2.90
C ALA A 857 13.29 -31.57 -2.52
N THR A 858 13.94 -32.26 -3.46
CA THR A 858 14.55 -33.57 -3.22
C THR A 858 15.83 -33.48 -2.37
N SER A 859 16.56 -32.37 -2.52
CA SER A 859 17.74 -32.01 -1.73
C SER A 859 17.79 -30.50 -1.48
N VAL A 860 18.43 -30.10 -0.39
CA VAL A 860 18.74 -28.71 -0.05
C VAL A 860 20.21 -28.63 0.33
N ALA A 861 20.96 -27.77 -0.34
CA ALA A 861 22.36 -27.47 -0.06
C ALA A 861 22.49 -26.03 0.46
N ILE A 862 23.18 -25.82 1.58
CA ILE A 862 23.44 -24.50 2.16
C ILE A 862 24.96 -24.33 2.17
N THR A 863 25.47 -23.34 1.44
CA THR A 863 26.90 -23.10 1.29
C THR A 863 27.26 -21.69 1.73
N THR A 864 28.38 -21.53 2.42
CA THR A 864 28.97 -20.22 2.73
C THR A 864 30.40 -20.15 2.23
N SER A 865 30.86 -18.95 1.87
CA SER A 865 32.25 -18.68 1.50
C SER A 865 32.51 -17.16 1.59
N ASN A 866 33.71 -16.75 1.18
CA ASN A 866 34.20 -15.37 1.15
C ASN A 866 34.44 -14.74 2.54
N GLY A 867 35.10 -13.59 2.52
CA GLY A 867 35.37 -12.81 3.71
C GLY A 867 36.47 -13.36 4.60
N SER A 868 36.48 -12.90 5.84
CA SER A 868 37.38 -13.33 6.91
C SER A 868 36.58 -13.62 8.19
N GLY A 869 37.16 -14.37 9.12
CA GLY A 869 36.48 -14.80 10.33
C GLY A 869 36.34 -16.31 10.41
N ASP A 870 35.36 -16.76 11.19
CA ASP A 870 35.08 -18.16 11.49
C ASP A 870 33.59 -18.30 11.81
N ILE A 871 32.82 -19.00 10.98
CA ILE A 871 31.37 -19.17 11.14
C ILE A 871 30.98 -20.63 11.29
N ASN A 872 29.85 -20.88 11.92
CA ASN A 872 29.25 -22.20 12.05
C ASN A 872 27.80 -22.16 11.58
N LEU A 873 27.36 -23.23 10.92
CA LEU A 873 25.97 -23.40 10.50
C LEU A 873 25.28 -24.49 11.32
N GLU A 874 24.05 -24.22 11.75
CA GLU A 874 23.12 -25.21 12.31
C GLU A 874 21.79 -25.12 11.55
N TYR A 875 21.21 -26.27 11.20
CA TYR A 875 19.95 -26.37 10.46
C TYR A 875 18.93 -27.25 11.20
N ARG A 876 17.63 -26.92 11.04
CA ARG A 876 16.51 -27.75 11.47
C ARG A 876 15.27 -27.60 10.58
N ASN A 877 14.58 -28.70 10.31
CA ASN A 877 13.31 -28.76 9.58
C ASN A 877 12.13 -28.65 10.57
N GLY A 878 11.25 -27.67 10.38
CA GLY A 878 10.06 -27.46 11.22
C GLY A 878 10.26 -26.68 12.53
N GLY A 879 11.46 -26.12 12.80
CA GLY A 879 11.65 -25.16 13.89
C GLY A 879 13.10 -24.66 14.02
N TRP A 880 13.32 -23.63 14.86
CA TRP A 880 14.66 -23.04 15.04
C TRP A 880 15.69 -23.99 15.70
N PRO A 881 16.94 -24.04 15.22
CA PRO A 881 18.02 -24.78 15.87
C PRO A 881 18.25 -24.34 17.32
N SER A 882 18.44 -25.30 18.24
CA SER A 882 18.80 -25.04 19.64
C SER A 882 19.66 -26.14 20.24
N ALA A 883 20.21 -25.92 21.44
CA ALA A 883 21.06 -26.89 22.13
C ALA A 883 20.29 -28.21 22.40
N GLY A 884 20.56 -29.22 21.56
CA GLY A 884 19.89 -30.53 21.61
C GLY A 884 18.81 -30.75 20.54
N SER A 885 18.64 -29.81 19.62
CA SER A 885 17.60 -29.83 18.58
C SER A 885 18.15 -29.24 17.28
N VAL A 886 19.01 -30.01 16.61
CA VAL A 886 19.69 -29.68 15.35
C VAL A 886 19.64 -30.91 14.44
N ASP A 887 19.26 -30.74 13.18
CA ASP A 887 19.14 -31.83 12.22
C ASP A 887 20.42 -31.98 11.39
N ALA A 888 21.13 -30.87 11.11
CA ALA A 888 22.45 -30.86 10.48
C ALA A 888 23.29 -29.65 10.92
N SER A 889 24.62 -29.76 10.88
CA SER A 889 25.54 -28.67 11.22
C SER A 889 26.86 -28.75 10.45
N SER A 890 27.52 -27.62 10.27
CA SER A 890 28.87 -27.50 9.69
C SER A 890 29.71 -26.54 10.54
N GLN A 891 30.98 -26.90 10.77
CA GLN A 891 31.92 -26.20 11.67
C GLN A 891 33.36 -26.24 11.14
N ASN A 892 33.58 -25.92 9.87
CA ASN A 892 34.93 -25.81 9.32
C ASN A 892 35.64 -24.57 9.89
N VAL A 893 36.96 -24.52 9.73
CA VAL A 893 37.72 -23.32 10.11
C VAL A 893 37.61 -22.31 8.97
N GLY A 894 37.13 -21.11 9.28
CA GLY A 894 36.93 -20.02 8.34
C GLY A 894 35.46 -19.75 8.04
N ASN A 895 35.19 -19.11 6.91
CA ASN A 895 33.82 -18.79 6.49
C ASN A 895 33.22 -19.80 5.51
N GLY A 896 33.91 -20.93 5.30
CA GLY A 896 33.55 -21.94 4.32
C GLY A 896 32.77 -23.10 4.93
N GLU A 897 31.45 -22.99 5.02
CA GLU A 897 30.56 -24.02 5.56
C GLU A 897 29.68 -24.68 4.49
N CYS A 898 29.34 -25.95 4.70
CA CYS A 898 28.45 -26.71 3.82
C CYS A 898 27.51 -27.62 4.63
N ILE A 899 26.20 -27.44 4.45
CA ILE A 899 25.17 -28.37 4.91
C ILE A 899 24.43 -28.91 3.69
N TYR A 900 24.35 -30.24 3.57
CA TYR A 900 23.57 -30.91 2.52
C TYR A 900 22.59 -31.90 3.14
N ILE A 901 21.30 -31.73 2.85
CA ILE A 901 20.19 -32.50 3.42
C ILE A 901 19.23 -32.94 2.32
N THR A 902 18.50 -34.04 2.55
CA THR A 902 17.56 -34.62 1.57
C THR A 902 16.24 -34.97 2.23
N ASN A 903 15.17 -35.06 1.44
CA ASN A 903 13.86 -35.58 1.86
C ASN A 903 13.28 -34.90 3.13
N GLN A 904 13.16 -33.57 3.10
CA GLN A 904 12.60 -32.81 4.22
C GLN A 904 11.08 -33.01 4.29
N SER A 905 10.52 -33.16 5.50
CA SER A 905 9.10 -33.46 5.68
C SER A 905 8.23 -32.23 5.95
N GLU A 906 8.84 -31.15 6.46
CA GLU A 906 8.16 -29.90 6.78
C GLU A 906 8.44 -28.84 5.72
N TYR A 907 7.47 -27.96 5.47
CA TYR A 907 7.58 -26.88 4.48
C TYR A 907 8.71 -25.89 4.79
N TRP A 908 9.01 -25.66 6.09
CA TRP A 908 9.99 -24.68 6.53
C TRP A 908 11.31 -25.31 6.98
N GLY A 909 12.42 -24.80 6.46
CA GLY A 909 13.77 -24.99 7.00
C GLY A 909 14.24 -23.76 7.77
N TYR A 910 15.00 -23.97 8.84
CA TYR A 910 15.52 -22.91 9.69
C TYR A 910 17.03 -23.05 9.87
N VAL A 911 17.77 -21.97 9.61
CA VAL A 911 19.24 -21.91 9.71
C VAL A 911 19.64 -20.92 10.78
N LYS A 912 20.61 -21.31 11.58
CA LYS A 912 21.31 -20.44 12.52
C LYS A 912 22.77 -20.33 12.08
N VAL A 913 23.23 -19.11 11.86
CA VAL A 913 24.65 -18.81 11.62
C VAL A 913 25.22 -18.24 12.91
N SER A 914 26.31 -18.84 13.40
CA SER A 914 27.06 -18.39 14.59
C SER A 914 28.51 -18.09 14.23
N GLY A 915 29.24 -17.36 15.07
CA GLY A 915 30.61 -16.89 14.80
C GLY A 915 30.69 -15.54 14.07
N THR A 916 31.88 -15.24 13.54
CA THR A 916 32.24 -13.94 12.96
C THR A 916 32.19 -14.00 11.43
N ALA A 917 31.19 -13.37 10.81
CA ALA A 917 30.89 -13.46 9.38
C ALA A 917 31.38 -12.25 8.54
N SER A 918 32.59 -11.74 8.80
CA SER A 918 33.06 -10.49 8.16
C SER A 918 33.25 -10.66 6.64
N GLY A 919 32.32 -10.11 5.85
CA GLY A 919 32.31 -10.22 4.39
C GLY A 919 31.97 -11.63 3.87
N ALA A 920 31.25 -12.44 4.65
CA ALA A 920 30.83 -13.78 4.26
C ALA A 920 29.51 -13.77 3.48
N SER A 921 29.41 -14.61 2.45
CA SER A 921 28.18 -14.86 1.70
C SER A 921 27.56 -16.19 2.09
N ILE A 922 26.23 -16.32 2.00
CA ILE A 922 25.50 -17.58 2.11
C ILE A 922 24.61 -17.79 0.88
N VAL A 923 24.42 -19.04 0.45
CA VAL A 923 23.48 -19.43 -0.62
C VAL A 923 22.77 -20.72 -0.25
N VAL A 924 21.52 -20.87 -0.70
CA VAL A 924 20.79 -22.14 -0.67
C VAL A 924 20.49 -22.61 -2.09
N ASP A 925 20.69 -23.89 -2.37
CA ASP A 925 20.39 -24.50 -3.67
C ASP A 925 19.50 -25.75 -3.49
N PHE A 926 18.44 -25.87 -4.28
CA PHE A 926 17.53 -27.01 -4.29
C PHE A 926 17.88 -27.99 -5.41
N ASN A 927 17.63 -29.27 -5.15
CA ASN A 927 17.75 -30.35 -6.15
C ASN A 927 19.16 -30.48 -6.76
N THR A 928 20.20 -30.02 -6.06
CA THR A 928 21.60 -30.14 -6.50
C THR A 928 22.27 -31.41 -5.96
N PRO A 929 23.38 -31.86 -6.59
CA PRO A 929 24.15 -33.02 -6.12
C PRO A 929 24.96 -32.79 -4.83
N GLY A 930 25.12 -31.54 -4.38
CA GLY A 930 25.97 -31.16 -3.24
C GLY A 930 26.06 -29.63 -3.07
N CYS A 931 26.84 -29.17 -2.09
CA CYS A 931 27.20 -27.76 -1.91
C CYS A 931 28.08 -27.22 -3.05
N ARG A 932 28.13 -25.90 -3.20
CA ARG A 932 28.90 -25.20 -4.24
C ARG A 932 30.41 -25.22 -4.03
#